data_AF-A0AAV1Y1G2-F1
#
_entry.id   AF-A0AAV1Y1G2-F1
#
_cell.length_a   1.000
_cell.length_b   1.000
_cell.length_c   1.000
_cell.angle_alpha   90.00
_cell.angle_beta   90.00
_cell.angle_gamma   90.00
#
_symmetry.space_group_name_H-M   'P 1'
#
loop_
_entity.id
_entity.type
_entity.pdbx_description
1 polymer ?
#
loop_
_entity_poly.entity_id
_entity_poly.type
_entity_poly.pdbx_seq_one_letter_code
_entity_poly.pdbx_strand_id
1 'polypeptide(L)'
;MESSDFSLSKHRPHWVKNNIQVGLDWISMLHEHCHSSLILSLPDDVFSIVVRFLSPIDVCNLGMCCRNLNAFVASEKIWLTQCGLLGILPHNDLVEWRKGVSSYKALCRFLVSVQPLIGIWVHQNPELGNVVYVMPGFISVVGCRIIPQEVSPLGIEDGSILWASVFEVIGDFNGSATFLLHGREKGIDYVYPGLVKSIEKSCNLLLLEVEPGPQTNLGTLLQIKTSRHRSGMELSRKVCRSNSELSRLQRVNNEAMVPFSKLAYTDRRKLLEVTTSHIRQKVPDTVIEPLFPTLRDDKDNFKNDLVLLWERRSLLSEMFNLGCSQTDYKASSQQEVSSKQLEVVNIRKSLICSRPICNPLPEEDDHAQRIKRKSLGGYLWNRLKQILGRSNLMNGSHSNSKKLTSSSEIRHVRLQEFLKSSDTIRLAIKAPTIKLSSYRAWPNMHDNRFALYKLPLRVPREDQEYAGLWGGTFGWPPGKLSEDKPEKALFFLLLSYEESQGQQLLIATKILEGTHYVLHPNGSAMFIANINESSAEPFPWDTDAYSNPVDIKDAFVGEGIATGYGFRYPGSKPGSLFIFQNGSIAFIWKESRAVLTLKRLNLQELLRKGERIPSLPPVANFSYLTKSYSNVFTAFPSPSNSLSSPR
;
A
#
# COMPACT_ATOMS: atom_id res chain seq x y z
N MET A 1 39.20 33.69 -46.35
CA MET A 1 40.59 33.90 -45.94
C MET A 1 40.53 34.63 -44.61
N GLU A 2 41.10 33.99 -43.60
CA GLU A 2 41.40 34.47 -42.24
C GLU A 2 40.28 34.85 -41.25
N SER A 3 40.48 34.26 -40.07
CA SER A 3 39.80 34.41 -38.79
C SER A 3 40.13 35.73 -38.11
N SER A 4 39.22 36.24 -37.29
CA SER A 4 39.60 37.06 -36.13
C SER A 4 38.71 36.74 -34.94
N ASP A 5 39.35 36.15 -33.92
CA ASP A 5 38.83 35.92 -32.58
C ASP A 5 38.70 37.25 -31.83
N PHE A 6 37.55 37.47 -31.20
CA PHE A 6 37.37 38.49 -30.17
C PHE A 6 37.51 37.86 -28.78
N SER A 7 38.44 38.41 -28.01
CA SER A 7 38.69 38.10 -26.60
C SER A 7 37.83 38.98 -25.69
N LEU A 8 37.30 38.44 -24.59
CA LEU A 8 37.05 39.20 -23.34
C LEU A 8 36.81 38.31 -22.11
N SER A 9 37.58 38.64 -21.06
CA SER A 9 37.51 38.40 -19.60
C SER A 9 36.52 37.37 -19.03
N LYS A 10 36.92 36.33 -18.27
CA LYS A 10 37.51 36.29 -16.90
C LYS A 10 36.81 37.15 -15.83
N HIS A 11 35.87 36.54 -15.12
CA HIS A 11 35.78 36.58 -13.65
C HIS A 11 35.12 35.29 -13.13
N ARG A 12 35.93 34.35 -12.62
CA ARG A 12 35.48 33.31 -11.68
C ARG A 12 36.06 33.62 -10.30
N PRO A 13 35.34 33.39 -9.19
CA PRO A 13 35.80 33.76 -7.86
C PRO A 13 37.01 32.90 -7.44
N HIS A 14 38.00 33.56 -6.83
CA HIS A 14 39.23 32.96 -6.31
C HIS A 14 39.02 31.79 -5.31
N TRP A 15 37.82 31.65 -4.75
CA TRP A 15 37.46 30.57 -3.82
C TRP A 15 37.31 29.19 -4.49
N VAL A 16 36.93 29.12 -5.77
CA VAL A 16 36.76 27.84 -6.48
C VAL A 16 38.11 27.25 -6.87
N LYS A 17 39.12 28.09 -7.16
CA LYS A 17 40.47 27.63 -7.46
C LYS A 17 41.19 27.06 -6.25
N ASN A 18 41.02 27.64 -5.06
CA ASN A 18 41.68 27.13 -3.86
C ASN A 18 41.13 25.77 -3.40
N ASN A 19 39.83 25.51 -3.52
CA ASN A 19 39.26 24.21 -3.14
C ASN A 19 39.59 23.09 -4.16
N ILE A 20 39.73 23.41 -5.44
CA ILE A 20 40.17 22.46 -6.47
C ILE A 20 41.68 22.21 -6.36
N GLN A 21 42.48 23.22 -6.03
CA GLN A 21 43.92 23.06 -5.81
C GLN A 21 44.21 22.26 -4.53
N VAL A 22 43.48 22.47 -3.44
CA VAL A 22 43.57 21.60 -2.24
C VAL A 22 43.11 20.17 -2.57
N GLY A 23 42.07 19.99 -3.40
CA GLY A 23 41.66 18.67 -3.89
C GLY A 23 42.70 17.99 -4.77
N LEU A 24 43.40 18.74 -5.63
CA LEU A 24 44.43 18.22 -6.54
C LEU A 24 45.78 18.00 -5.84
N ASP A 25 46.13 18.81 -4.84
CA ASP A 25 47.33 18.61 -4.01
C ASP A 25 47.15 17.40 -3.08
N TRP A 26 45.92 17.12 -2.61
CA TRP A 26 45.57 15.85 -1.96
C TRP A 26 45.73 14.66 -2.92
N ILE A 27 45.32 14.80 -4.19
CA ILE A 27 45.44 13.75 -5.22
C ILE A 27 46.91 13.55 -5.67
N SER A 28 47.74 14.60 -5.64
CA SER A 28 49.16 14.54 -6.01
C SER A 28 50.03 13.96 -4.88
N MET A 29 49.73 14.23 -3.61
CA MET A 29 50.38 13.57 -2.47
C MET A 29 50.01 12.07 -2.32
N LEU A 30 48.97 11.60 -3.01
CA LEU A 30 48.50 10.21 -2.97
C LEU A 30 49.34 9.24 -3.81
N HIS A 31 50.31 9.72 -4.60
CA HIS A 31 50.99 8.90 -5.60
C HIS A 31 52.18 8.07 -5.08
N GLU A 32 52.69 8.28 -3.86
CA GLU A 32 53.92 7.58 -3.44
C GLU A 32 53.80 6.53 -2.34
N HIS A 33 52.72 6.46 -1.55
CA HIS A 33 52.53 5.37 -0.57
C HIS A 33 51.03 5.01 -0.41
N CYS A 34 50.41 4.54 -1.48
CA CYS A 34 48.99 4.17 -1.48
C CYS A 34 48.77 2.77 -0.85
N HIS A 35 48.94 2.69 0.47
CA HIS A 35 48.49 1.56 1.26
C HIS A 35 47.04 1.79 1.69
N SER A 36 46.28 0.70 1.82
CA SER A 36 44.85 0.58 2.16
C SER A 36 44.36 1.24 3.47
N SER A 37 45.14 2.13 4.07
CA SER A 37 44.87 2.83 5.32
C SER A 37 44.03 4.10 5.17
N LEU A 38 43.94 4.69 3.97
CA LEU A 38 43.25 5.98 3.75
C LEU A 38 41.75 5.95 4.05
N ILE A 39 41.03 4.88 3.67
CA ILE A 39 39.61 4.74 4.00
C ILE A 39 39.42 4.46 5.50
N LEU A 40 40.36 3.75 6.11
CA LEU A 40 40.31 3.33 7.51
C LEU A 40 40.70 4.46 8.48
N SER A 41 41.32 5.53 8.00
CA SER A 41 41.69 6.71 8.77
C SER A 41 40.68 7.86 8.64
N LEU A 42 39.61 7.68 7.86
CA LEU A 42 38.58 8.71 7.70
C LEU A 42 37.76 8.87 8.99
N PRO A 43 37.50 10.11 9.44
CA PRO A 43 36.50 10.37 10.47
C PRO A 43 35.11 9.89 10.01
N ASP A 44 34.27 9.50 10.97
CA ASP A 44 32.88 9.07 10.74
C ASP A 44 32.09 10.05 9.85
N ASP A 45 32.30 11.35 10.04
CA ASP A 45 31.58 12.39 9.28
C ASP A 45 31.98 12.39 7.80
N VAL A 46 33.25 12.15 7.48
CA VAL A 46 33.74 12.04 6.09
C VAL A 46 33.31 10.71 5.48
N PHE A 47 33.40 9.62 6.25
CA PHE A 47 32.93 8.32 5.80
C PHE A 47 31.41 8.33 5.55
N SER A 48 30.65 9.11 6.32
CA SER A 48 29.22 9.32 6.11
C SER A 48 28.90 9.90 4.73
N ILE A 49 29.78 10.74 4.16
CA ILE A 49 29.64 11.29 2.81
C ILE A 49 29.90 10.19 1.77
N VAL A 50 30.91 9.35 1.97
CA VAL A 50 31.25 8.24 1.08
C VAL A 50 30.08 7.24 0.98
N VAL A 51 29.47 6.87 2.12
CA VAL A 51 28.37 5.91 2.08
C VAL A 51 27.12 6.45 1.39
N ARG A 52 26.99 7.77 1.14
CA ARG A 52 25.84 8.32 0.41
C ARG A 52 25.73 7.80 -1.02
N PHE A 53 26.83 7.34 -1.57
CA PHE A 53 26.91 6.77 -2.91
C PHE A 53 26.72 5.24 -2.92
N LEU A 54 26.47 4.64 -1.76
CA LEU A 54 26.33 3.19 -1.59
C LEU A 54 24.91 2.84 -1.18
N SER A 55 24.43 1.69 -1.64
CA SER A 55 23.17 1.15 -1.13
C SER A 55 23.35 0.60 0.29
N PRO A 56 22.27 0.50 1.09
CA PRO A 56 22.34 -0.14 2.42
C PRO A 56 22.94 -1.56 2.40
N ILE A 57 22.76 -2.28 1.29
CA ILE A 57 23.33 -3.62 1.09
C ILE A 57 24.85 -3.53 0.89
N ASP A 58 25.32 -2.57 0.10
CA ASP A 58 26.75 -2.36 -0.13
C ASP A 58 27.45 -1.90 1.14
N VAL A 59 26.80 -1.07 1.96
CA VAL A 59 27.28 -0.69 3.30
C VAL A 59 27.42 -1.93 4.20
N CYS A 60 26.46 -2.86 4.17
CA CYS A 60 26.58 -4.14 4.88
C CYS A 60 27.77 -4.97 4.37
N ASN A 61 27.94 -5.03 3.05
CA ASN A 61 29.04 -5.76 2.40
C ASN A 61 30.40 -5.16 2.78
N LEU A 62 30.53 -3.83 2.86
CA LEU A 62 31.74 -3.17 3.36
C LEU A 62 32.11 -3.61 4.77
N GLY A 63 31.10 -3.73 5.65
CA GLY A 63 31.30 -4.22 7.01
C GLY A 63 31.79 -5.66 7.09
N MET A 64 31.64 -6.44 6.02
CA MET A 64 32.13 -7.83 5.93
C MET A 64 33.59 -7.90 5.45
N CYS A 65 34.15 -6.82 4.91
CA CYS A 65 35.49 -6.81 4.33
C CYS A 65 36.60 -6.88 5.38
N CYS A 66 36.52 -6.10 6.47
CA CYS A 66 37.50 -6.13 7.55
C CYS A 66 36.93 -5.61 8.88
N ARG A 67 37.64 -5.85 9.99
CA ARG A 67 37.20 -5.44 11.34
C ARG A 67 37.04 -3.92 11.50
N ASN A 68 37.93 -3.14 10.89
CA ASN A 68 37.88 -1.68 10.99
C ASN A 68 36.66 -1.13 10.23
N LEU A 69 36.40 -1.61 9.01
CA LEU A 69 35.18 -1.25 8.27
C LEU A 69 33.91 -1.74 8.96
N ASN A 70 33.95 -2.91 9.62
CA ASN A 70 32.85 -3.37 10.45
C ASN A 70 32.54 -2.39 11.59
N ALA A 71 33.59 -1.89 12.26
CA ALA A 71 33.45 -0.90 13.31
C ALA A 71 32.90 0.43 12.78
N PHE A 72 33.38 0.91 11.63
CA PHE A 72 32.80 2.09 10.96
C PHE A 72 31.32 1.86 10.66
N VAL A 73 30.96 0.76 9.98
CA VAL A 73 29.57 0.40 9.64
C VAL A 73 28.70 0.17 10.88
N ALA A 74 29.25 0.01 12.09
CA ALA A 74 28.47 -0.03 13.32
C ALA A 74 28.02 1.37 13.79
N SER A 75 28.60 2.45 13.26
CA SER A 75 28.28 3.84 13.63
C SER A 75 26.83 4.22 13.27
N GLU A 76 26.12 4.78 14.25
CA GLU A 76 24.73 5.27 14.10
C GLU A 76 24.63 6.39 13.05
N LYS A 77 25.68 7.21 12.89
CA LYS A 77 25.72 8.33 11.92
C LYS A 77 25.58 7.84 10.48
N ILE A 78 26.26 6.75 10.14
CA ILE A 78 26.22 6.13 8.80
C ILE A 78 24.79 5.70 8.47
N TRP A 79 24.14 5.01 9.40
CA TRP A 79 22.79 4.50 9.18
C TRP A 79 21.72 5.58 9.23
N LEU A 80 21.91 6.65 10.00
CA LEU A 80 21.07 7.85 9.93
C LEU A 80 21.15 8.48 8.53
N THR A 81 22.36 8.62 7.97
CA THR A 81 22.54 9.09 6.60
C THR A 81 21.86 8.15 5.59
N GLN A 82 22.01 6.84 5.72
CA GLN A 82 21.31 5.86 4.87
C GLN A 82 19.79 5.97 4.97
N CYS A 83 19.24 6.16 6.17
CA CYS A 83 17.80 6.39 6.36
C CYS A 83 17.33 7.66 5.64
N GLY A 84 18.12 8.75 5.74
CA GLY A 84 17.82 10.02 5.08
C GLY A 84 17.80 9.92 3.55
N LEU A 85 18.69 9.13 2.95
CA LEU A 85 18.74 8.92 1.49
C LEU A 85 17.52 8.20 0.93
N LEU A 86 16.79 7.44 1.76
CA LEU A 86 15.56 6.77 1.32
C LEU A 86 14.42 7.78 1.05
N GLY A 87 14.51 9.00 1.59
CA GLY A 87 13.53 10.06 1.35
C GLY A 87 12.12 9.76 1.86
N ILE A 88 11.95 8.75 2.71
CA ILE A 88 10.64 8.32 3.24
C ILE A 88 10.15 9.26 4.35
N LEU A 89 11.08 9.73 5.19
CA LEU A 89 10.81 10.54 6.37
C LEU A 89 11.75 11.75 6.41
N PRO A 90 11.29 12.91 6.91
CA PRO A 90 12.18 14.01 7.21
C PRO A 90 13.12 13.65 8.38
N HIS A 91 14.25 14.35 8.46
CA HIS A 91 15.31 14.05 9.45
C HIS A 91 14.80 14.03 10.90
N ASN A 92 13.95 14.98 11.28
CA ASN A 92 13.40 15.07 12.63
C ASN A 92 12.54 13.85 12.99
N ASP A 93 11.81 13.28 12.03
CA ASP A 93 10.97 12.10 12.26
C ASP A 93 11.84 10.84 12.39
N LEU A 94 12.97 10.77 11.67
CA LEU A 94 13.94 9.68 11.83
C LEU A 94 14.50 9.61 13.25
N VAL A 95 14.79 10.77 13.86
CA VAL A 95 15.27 10.85 15.25
C VAL A 95 14.22 10.36 16.24
N GLU A 96 12.95 10.69 16.01
CA GLU A 96 11.86 10.18 16.86
C GLU A 96 11.64 8.68 16.67
N TRP A 97 11.61 8.18 15.43
CA TRP A 97 11.45 6.76 15.15
C TRP A 97 12.60 5.91 15.68
N ARG A 98 13.83 6.47 15.70
CA ARG A 98 15.02 5.81 16.25
C ARG A 98 14.83 5.40 17.71
N LYS A 99 14.09 6.17 18.51
CA LYS A 99 13.86 5.84 19.92
C LYS A 99 13.13 4.50 20.08
N GLY A 100 12.36 4.06 19.07
CA GLY A 100 11.54 2.85 19.13
C GLY A 100 12.15 1.61 18.52
N VAL A 101 13.39 1.69 18.07
CA VAL A 101 14.14 0.56 17.52
C VAL A 101 15.54 0.52 18.12
N SER A 102 16.21 -0.62 17.98
CA SER A 102 17.53 -0.87 18.55
C SER A 102 18.64 0.05 18.04
N SER A 103 18.58 0.46 16.77
CA SER A 103 19.61 1.26 16.07
C SER A 103 19.06 1.90 14.80
N TYR A 104 19.73 2.92 14.25
CA TYR A 104 19.43 3.42 12.90
C TYR A 104 19.63 2.33 11.84
N LYS A 105 20.50 1.33 12.09
CA LYS A 105 20.62 0.15 11.23
C LYS A 105 19.32 -0.67 11.19
N ALA A 106 18.71 -0.89 12.35
CA ALA A 106 17.40 -1.54 12.44
C ALA A 106 16.30 -0.68 11.78
N LEU A 107 16.33 0.63 11.98
CA LEU A 107 15.42 1.55 11.29
C LEU A 107 15.58 1.45 9.77
N CYS A 108 16.81 1.51 9.28
CA CYS A 108 17.14 1.42 7.86
C CYS A 108 16.68 0.09 7.28
N ARG A 109 16.89 -1.03 7.99
CA ARG A 109 16.37 -2.35 7.60
C ARG A 109 14.86 -2.32 7.39
N PHE A 110 14.11 -1.73 8.33
CA PHE A 110 12.66 -1.60 8.21
C PHE A 110 12.29 -0.73 7.01
N LEU A 111 12.84 0.49 6.92
CA LEU A 111 12.55 1.44 5.86
C LEU A 111 12.85 0.88 4.46
N VAL A 112 13.99 0.22 4.27
CA VAL A 112 14.33 -0.45 3.00
C VAL A 112 13.31 -1.54 2.64
N SER A 113 12.80 -2.27 3.64
CA SER A 113 11.83 -3.34 3.39
C SER A 113 10.45 -2.82 2.98
N VAL A 114 10.05 -1.64 3.48
CA VAL A 114 8.71 -1.07 3.22
C VAL A 114 8.70 0.04 2.18
N GLN A 115 9.85 0.62 1.83
CA GLN A 115 9.98 1.66 0.79
C GLN A 115 9.20 1.31 -0.50
N PRO A 116 9.29 0.07 -1.04
CA PRO A 116 8.59 -0.26 -2.27
C PRO A 116 7.06 -0.24 -2.13
N LEU A 117 6.52 -0.34 -0.92
CA LEU A 117 5.09 -0.29 -0.66
C LEU A 117 4.53 1.14 -0.75
N ILE A 118 5.35 2.18 -0.58
CA ILE A 118 4.88 3.57 -0.54
C ILE A 118 4.39 4.02 -1.92
N GLY A 119 3.27 4.73 -1.94
CA GLY A 119 2.65 5.28 -3.15
C GLY A 119 1.17 4.95 -3.27
N ILE A 120 0.62 5.20 -4.46
CA ILE A 120 -0.79 4.95 -4.76
C ILE A 120 -0.98 3.55 -5.32
N TRP A 121 -1.98 2.87 -4.78
CA TRP A 121 -2.42 1.55 -5.18
C TRP A 121 -3.89 1.58 -5.56
N VAL A 122 -4.25 0.77 -6.55
CA VAL A 122 -5.62 0.67 -7.03
C VAL A 122 -6.06 -0.79 -7.16
N HIS A 123 -7.34 -1.06 -6.97
CA HIS A 123 -7.94 -2.34 -7.34
C HIS A 123 -8.88 -2.15 -8.55
N GLN A 124 -9.19 -3.25 -9.23
CA GLN A 124 -10.17 -3.27 -10.30
C GLN A 124 -11.58 -3.04 -9.74
N ASN A 125 -11.95 -1.77 -9.61
CA ASN A 125 -13.33 -1.33 -9.47
C ASN A 125 -13.53 -0.11 -10.37
N PRO A 126 -13.90 -0.34 -11.65
CA PRO A 126 -13.95 0.73 -12.64
C PRO A 126 -14.96 1.81 -12.25
N GLU A 127 -16.06 1.46 -11.58
CA GLU A 127 -17.09 2.43 -11.22
C GLU A 127 -16.63 3.29 -10.05
N LEU A 128 -16.57 2.78 -8.83
CA LEU A 128 -16.39 3.65 -7.65
C LEU A 128 -14.93 4.01 -7.35
N GLY A 129 -13.99 3.35 -8.01
CA GLY A 129 -12.58 3.48 -7.70
C GLY A 129 -12.24 2.77 -6.38
N ASN A 130 -10.99 2.36 -6.25
CA ASN A 130 -10.49 1.71 -5.04
C ASN A 130 -9.07 2.21 -4.85
N VAL A 131 -8.93 3.47 -4.45
CA VAL A 131 -7.64 4.13 -4.27
C VAL A 131 -7.17 3.92 -2.83
N VAL A 132 -5.99 3.31 -2.69
CA VAL A 132 -5.30 3.12 -1.42
C VAL A 132 -3.95 3.82 -1.51
N TYR A 133 -3.72 4.80 -0.66
CA TYR A 133 -2.43 5.45 -0.54
C TYR A 133 -1.67 4.85 0.64
N VAL A 134 -0.47 4.36 0.38
CA VAL A 134 0.42 3.80 1.41
C VAL A 134 1.43 4.87 1.80
N MET A 135 1.41 5.25 3.07
CA MET A 135 2.25 6.33 3.60
C MET A 135 2.83 5.99 4.98
N PRO A 136 3.89 6.71 5.41
CA PRO A 136 4.49 6.51 6.73
C PRO A 136 3.52 6.87 7.87
N GLY A 137 3.39 5.97 8.84
CA GLY A 137 2.67 6.15 10.10
C GLY A 137 3.62 6.51 11.25
N PHE A 138 3.67 5.67 12.30
CA PHE A 138 4.65 5.78 13.37
C PHE A 138 5.39 4.45 13.55
N ILE A 139 6.64 4.40 13.09
CA ILE A 139 7.43 3.15 12.98
C ILE A 139 6.62 2.07 12.23
N SER A 140 5.85 2.53 11.24
CA SER A 140 4.94 1.73 10.43
C SER A 140 4.70 2.38 9.08
N VAL A 141 4.16 1.62 8.13
CA VAL A 141 3.50 2.15 6.92
C VAL A 141 2.05 1.72 6.92
N VAL A 142 1.16 2.66 6.61
CA VAL A 142 -0.30 2.47 6.67
C VAL A 142 -0.88 2.61 5.28
N GLY A 143 -1.68 1.63 4.86
CA GLY A 143 -2.52 1.73 3.66
C GLY A 143 -3.83 2.42 4.00
N CYS A 144 -4.03 3.63 3.47
CA CYS A 144 -5.23 4.46 3.66
C CYS A 144 -6.09 4.44 2.40
N ARG A 145 -7.29 3.90 2.51
CA ARG A 145 -8.30 3.95 1.47
C ARG A 145 -8.93 5.33 1.45
N ILE A 146 -8.86 5.99 0.30
CA ILE A 146 -9.51 7.29 0.11
C ILE A 146 -10.97 7.04 -0.26
N ILE A 147 -11.88 7.75 0.39
CA ILE A 147 -13.32 7.57 0.19
C ILE A 147 -13.80 8.54 -0.88
N PRO A 148 -14.56 8.07 -1.88
CA PRO A 148 -15.23 8.96 -2.81
C PRO A 148 -16.19 9.88 -2.04
N GLN A 149 -16.02 11.19 -2.22
CA GLN A 149 -16.71 12.22 -1.45
C GLN A 149 -16.78 13.52 -2.25
N GLU A 150 -17.65 14.43 -1.84
CA GLU A 150 -17.65 15.77 -2.38
C GLU A 150 -16.53 16.63 -1.79
N VAL A 151 -16.29 17.76 -2.44
CA VAL A 151 -15.33 18.74 -1.94
C VAL A 151 -15.91 19.45 -0.74
N SER A 152 -15.13 19.47 0.34
CA SER A 152 -15.45 20.22 1.55
C SER A 152 -15.72 21.70 1.23
N PRO A 153 -16.58 22.39 2.01
CA PRO A 153 -16.76 23.84 1.89
C PRO A 153 -15.45 24.64 2.00
N LEU A 154 -14.43 24.08 2.66
CA LEU A 154 -13.08 24.67 2.75
C LEU A 154 -12.22 24.45 1.49
N GLY A 155 -12.76 23.81 0.46
CA GLY A 155 -12.04 23.48 -0.77
C GLY A 155 -11.19 22.20 -0.66
N ILE A 156 -10.32 22.00 -1.65
CA ILE A 156 -9.52 20.77 -1.79
C ILE A 156 -8.28 20.77 -0.86
N GLU A 157 -7.73 21.94 -0.54
CA GLU A 157 -6.48 22.08 0.24
C GLU A 157 -6.72 22.03 1.75
N ASP A 158 -7.71 22.80 2.22
CA ASP A 158 -8.06 22.90 3.64
C ASP A 158 -9.21 21.98 4.05
N GLY A 159 -9.84 21.32 3.07
CA GLY A 159 -10.90 20.35 3.28
C GLY A 159 -10.39 19.05 3.91
N SER A 160 -11.08 18.59 4.95
CA SER A 160 -10.86 17.25 5.48
C SER A 160 -11.30 16.20 4.48
N ILE A 161 -10.43 15.23 4.19
CA ILE A 161 -10.77 14.09 3.34
C ILE A 161 -11.14 12.87 4.16
N LEU A 162 -12.20 12.18 3.76
CA LEU A 162 -12.60 10.91 4.37
C LEU A 162 -11.68 9.78 3.90
N TRP A 163 -11.18 9.00 4.85
CA TRP A 163 -10.34 7.83 4.56
C TRP A 163 -10.59 6.68 5.55
N ALA A 164 -10.25 5.45 5.15
CA ALA A 164 -10.36 4.27 6.01
C ALA A 164 -9.05 3.46 6.03
N SER A 165 -8.69 2.86 7.16
CA SER A 165 -7.48 2.02 7.23
C SER A 165 -7.72 0.66 6.56
N VAL A 166 -6.75 0.23 5.74
CA VAL A 166 -6.76 -1.03 4.99
C VAL A 166 -5.85 -2.04 5.65
N PHE A 167 -4.59 -1.66 5.85
CA PHE A 167 -3.57 -2.47 6.50
C PHE A 167 -2.49 -1.58 7.10
N GLU A 168 -1.69 -2.15 7.98
CA GLU A 168 -0.50 -1.53 8.57
C GLU A 168 0.65 -2.54 8.58
N VAL A 169 1.85 -2.09 8.21
CA VAL A 169 3.09 -2.85 8.36
C VAL A 169 3.93 -2.17 9.41
N ILE A 170 4.13 -2.83 10.56
CA ILE A 170 4.82 -2.28 11.73
C ILE A 170 6.25 -2.79 11.81
N GLY A 171 7.18 -1.89 12.13
CA GLY A 171 8.57 -2.23 12.42
C GLY A 171 8.75 -2.69 13.87
N ASP A 172 9.33 -3.87 14.06
CA ASP A 172 9.76 -4.38 15.36
C ASP A 172 11.10 -3.74 15.80
N PHE A 173 11.49 -3.94 17.06
CA PHE A 173 12.71 -3.41 17.67
C PHE A 173 13.99 -3.71 16.88
N ASN A 174 14.04 -4.85 16.18
CA ASN A 174 15.17 -5.28 15.35
C ASN A 174 15.09 -4.81 13.88
N GLY A 175 14.03 -4.08 13.50
CA GLY A 175 13.79 -3.64 12.13
C GLY A 175 13.10 -4.68 11.23
N SER A 176 12.62 -5.80 11.78
CA SER A 176 11.76 -6.73 11.06
C SER A 176 10.35 -6.15 10.91
N ALA A 177 9.63 -6.60 9.88
CA ALA A 177 8.33 -6.06 9.52
C ALA A 177 7.23 -7.08 9.84
N THR A 178 6.15 -6.58 10.42
CA THR A 178 4.96 -7.34 10.81
C THR A 178 3.74 -6.79 10.09
N PHE A 179 2.83 -7.65 9.61
CA PHE A 179 1.65 -7.22 8.87
C PHE A 179 0.39 -7.31 9.73
N LEU A 180 -0.42 -6.27 9.70
CA LEU A 180 -1.75 -6.22 10.29
C LEU A 180 -2.74 -5.78 9.22
N LEU A 181 -3.73 -6.60 8.91
CA LEU A 181 -4.88 -6.18 8.11
C LEU A 181 -5.90 -5.52 9.05
N HIS A 182 -6.52 -4.42 8.61
CA HIS A 182 -7.63 -3.79 9.32
C HIS A 182 -8.96 -4.22 8.71
N GLY A 183 -9.98 -4.36 9.55
CA GLY A 183 -11.33 -4.52 9.04
C GLY A 183 -12.40 -4.45 10.13
N ARG A 184 -13.62 -4.10 9.72
CA ARG A 184 -14.78 -4.00 10.60
C ARG A 184 -15.78 -5.09 10.30
N GLU A 185 -16.27 -5.75 11.34
CA GLU A 185 -17.31 -6.78 11.25
C GLU A 185 -18.38 -6.52 12.31
N LYS A 186 -19.65 -6.42 11.89
CA LYS A 186 -20.81 -6.20 12.80
C LYS A 186 -20.62 -4.99 13.72
N GLY A 187 -20.07 -3.89 13.18
CA GLY A 187 -19.83 -2.66 13.94
C GLY A 187 -18.60 -2.67 14.85
N ILE A 188 -17.85 -3.77 14.91
CA ILE A 188 -16.66 -3.92 15.77
C ILE A 188 -15.40 -3.93 14.89
N ASP A 189 -14.39 -3.15 15.30
CA ASP A 189 -13.09 -3.10 14.63
C ASP A 189 -12.18 -4.24 15.08
N TYR A 190 -11.53 -4.86 14.10
CA TYR A 190 -10.60 -5.96 14.28
C TYR A 190 -9.29 -5.70 13.55
N VAL A 191 -8.21 -6.27 14.09
CA VAL A 191 -6.95 -6.47 13.39
C VAL A 191 -6.73 -7.96 13.12
N TYR A 192 -6.12 -8.27 11.99
CA TYR A 192 -5.85 -9.63 11.55
C TYR A 192 -4.33 -9.78 11.31
N PRO A 193 -3.60 -10.37 12.28
CA PRO A 193 -2.17 -10.59 12.19
C PRO A 193 -1.77 -11.44 10.99
N GLY A 194 -0.73 -11.02 10.27
CA GLY A 194 -0.16 -11.81 9.19
C GLY A 194 1.34 -11.59 9.01
N LEU A 195 1.89 -12.30 8.04
CA LEU A 195 3.31 -12.31 7.72
C LEU A 195 3.61 -11.38 6.55
N VAL A 196 4.68 -10.60 6.66
CA VAL A 196 5.29 -9.90 5.53
C VAL A 196 6.20 -10.89 4.79
N LYS A 197 5.88 -11.18 3.53
CA LYS A 197 6.71 -12.01 2.64
C LYS A 197 7.66 -11.13 1.82
N SER A 198 8.20 -11.70 0.75
CA SER A 198 9.08 -10.97 -0.17
C SER A 198 8.39 -9.71 -0.70
N ILE A 199 9.01 -8.56 -0.44
CA ILE A 199 8.70 -7.28 -1.05
C ILE A 199 9.83 -6.97 -2.04
N GLU A 200 9.51 -6.99 -3.32
CA GLU A 200 10.47 -6.66 -4.37
C GLU A 200 10.63 -5.14 -4.51
N LYS A 201 11.85 -4.67 -4.83
CA LYS A 201 12.16 -3.23 -4.93
C LYS A 201 11.26 -2.48 -5.93
N SER A 202 10.87 -3.15 -7.00
CA SER A 202 10.02 -2.63 -8.09
C SER A 202 8.59 -3.16 -8.03
N CYS A 203 8.12 -3.59 -6.85
CA CYS A 203 6.81 -4.23 -6.75
C CYS A 203 5.70 -3.33 -7.32
N ASN A 204 4.85 -3.95 -8.13
CA ASN A 204 3.69 -3.28 -8.75
C ASN A 204 2.37 -4.03 -8.49
N LEU A 205 2.43 -5.10 -7.70
CA LEU A 205 1.29 -5.86 -7.25
C LEU A 205 1.45 -6.13 -5.75
N LEU A 206 0.37 -6.01 -5.00
CA LEU A 206 0.29 -6.30 -3.57
C LEU A 206 -0.79 -7.35 -3.35
N LEU A 207 -0.40 -8.56 -2.99
CA LEU A 207 -1.29 -9.72 -2.87
C LEU A 207 -1.59 -10.01 -1.40
N LEU A 208 -2.87 -10.24 -1.12
CA LEU A 208 -3.33 -10.84 0.15
C LEU A 208 -3.58 -12.33 -0.07
N GLU A 209 -2.78 -13.18 0.57
CA GLU A 209 -2.83 -14.63 0.41
C GLU A 209 -2.92 -15.35 1.76
N VAL A 210 -3.39 -16.59 1.72
CA VAL A 210 -3.28 -17.53 2.83
C VAL A 210 -2.12 -18.47 2.51
N GLU A 211 -1.19 -18.59 3.44
CA GLU A 211 -0.08 -19.52 3.30
C GLU A 211 -0.14 -20.64 4.36
N PRO A 212 0.21 -21.87 3.99
CA PRO A 212 0.49 -22.93 4.95
C PRO A 212 1.76 -22.58 5.73
N GLY A 213 1.69 -22.60 7.06
CA GLY A 213 2.83 -22.30 7.92
C GLY A 213 3.83 -23.46 7.95
N PRO A 214 5.16 -23.24 7.93
CA PRO A 214 6.09 -24.32 8.24
C PRO A 214 5.90 -24.77 9.70
N GLN A 215 6.10 -26.05 9.99
CA GLN A 215 6.26 -26.52 11.37
C GLN A 215 7.49 -25.85 11.98
N THR A 216 7.32 -24.74 12.70
CA THR A 216 8.41 -24.14 13.47
C THR A 216 8.62 -24.95 14.74
N ASN A 217 9.62 -25.83 14.74
CA ASN A 217 10.27 -26.26 15.98
C ASN A 217 10.85 -25.01 16.67
N LEU A 218 10.27 -24.65 17.81
CA LEU A 218 10.56 -23.45 18.61
C LEU A 218 11.94 -23.47 19.30
N GLY A 219 12.92 -24.21 18.78
CA GLY A 219 14.25 -24.36 19.41
C GLY A 219 15.29 -23.32 18.99
N THR A 220 15.15 -22.72 17.81
CA THR A 220 16.27 -21.95 17.20
C THR A 220 16.07 -20.43 17.23
N LEU A 221 14.89 -19.94 17.59
CA LEU A 221 14.57 -18.50 17.60
C LEU A 221 14.69 -17.85 19.00
N LEU A 222 14.87 -18.66 20.05
CA LEU A 222 14.96 -18.21 21.46
C LEU A 222 16.39 -18.11 22.02
N GLN A 223 17.44 -18.53 21.31
CA GLN A 223 18.82 -18.47 21.83
C GLN A 223 19.53 -17.10 21.70
N ILE A 224 18.89 -16.05 21.15
CA ILE A 224 19.49 -14.71 21.06
C ILE A 224 18.95 -13.76 22.14
N LYS A 225 18.33 -14.27 23.20
CA LYS A 225 18.07 -13.49 24.42
C LYS A 225 18.76 -14.17 25.60
N THR A 226 19.47 -13.32 26.37
CA THR A 226 20.23 -13.57 27.61
C THR A 226 21.62 -14.21 27.50
N SER A 227 22.64 -13.35 27.39
CA SER A 227 23.91 -13.55 28.09
C SER A 227 24.57 -12.18 28.33
N ARG A 228 24.28 -11.55 29.48
CA ARG A 228 25.10 -10.49 30.08
C ARG A 228 25.96 -11.12 31.18
N HIS A 229 27.26 -10.94 31.04
CA HIS A 229 28.37 -11.01 32.02
C HIS A 229 28.49 -12.20 33.00
N ARG A 230 29.56 -13.00 32.80
CA ARG A 230 30.65 -13.15 33.80
C ARG A 230 31.96 -13.69 33.17
N SER A 231 33.04 -12.96 33.47
CA SER A 231 34.48 -13.30 33.53
C SER A 231 35.15 -14.28 32.55
N GLY A 232 36.07 -13.71 31.76
CA GLY A 232 37.45 -14.14 31.46
C GLY A 232 37.85 -15.62 31.48
N MET A 233 38.15 -16.16 30.30
CA MET A 233 39.45 -16.76 29.95
C MET A 233 39.50 -17.08 28.45
N GLU A 234 40.68 -16.92 27.86
CA GLU A 234 40.99 -17.11 26.44
C GLU A 234 40.88 -18.57 25.95
N LEU A 235 40.94 -18.70 24.61
CA LEU A 235 41.22 -19.87 23.77
C LEU A 235 40.04 -20.80 23.41
N SER A 236 39.56 -20.69 22.16
CA SER A 236 40.13 -21.48 21.05
C SER A 236 39.26 -21.38 19.79
N ARG A 237 39.94 -21.39 18.64
CA ARG A 237 39.42 -21.19 17.28
C ARG A 237 38.44 -22.30 16.89
N LYS A 238 37.22 -21.93 16.50
CA LYS A 238 36.44 -22.60 15.45
C LYS A 238 35.55 -21.58 14.74
N VAL A 239 35.94 -21.22 13.53
CA VAL A 239 35.17 -20.37 12.62
C VAL A 239 34.03 -21.22 12.07
N CYS A 240 32.83 -21.06 12.61
CA CYS A 240 31.61 -21.62 12.02
C CYS A 240 31.12 -20.68 10.91
N ARG A 241 31.31 -21.09 9.65
CA ARG A 241 30.67 -20.47 8.47
C ARG A 241 29.17 -20.78 8.51
N SER A 242 28.35 -19.87 9.03
CA SER A 242 26.89 -20.08 9.22
C SER A 242 25.99 -19.50 8.11
N ASN A 243 26.54 -19.12 6.94
CA ASN A 243 25.74 -18.56 5.85
C ASN A 243 25.49 -19.52 4.67
N SER A 244 25.99 -20.76 4.71
CA SER A 244 25.71 -21.79 3.68
C SER A 244 24.59 -22.75 4.06
N GLU A 245 24.08 -22.69 5.29
CA GLU A 245 23.02 -23.59 5.79
C GLU A 245 21.60 -23.09 5.43
N LEU A 246 21.41 -21.75 5.35
CA LEU A 246 20.13 -21.14 4.95
C LEU A 246 19.77 -21.41 3.48
N SER A 247 20.77 -21.58 2.61
CA SER A 247 20.58 -21.91 1.19
C SER A 247 20.39 -23.41 0.93
N ARG A 248 20.79 -24.28 1.87
CA ARG A 248 20.58 -25.73 1.79
C ARG A 248 19.23 -26.18 2.37
N LEU A 249 18.74 -25.52 3.43
CA LEU A 249 17.39 -25.78 3.97
C LEU A 249 16.26 -25.36 3.01
N GLN A 250 16.53 -24.44 2.08
CA GLN A 250 15.57 -24.03 1.06
C GLN A 250 15.54 -24.94 -0.19
N ARG A 251 16.50 -25.88 -0.31
CA ARG A 251 16.60 -26.80 -1.47
C ARG A 251 16.16 -28.23 -1.17
N VAL A 252 15.80 -28.56 0.08
CA VAL A 252 15.40 -29.92 0.47
C VAL A 252 14.03 -29.89 1.18
N ASN A 253 12.99 -29.46 0.45
CA ASN A 253 11.57 -29.88 0.59
C ASN A 253 10.62 -29.05 -0.28
N ASN A 254 10.93 -28.88 -1.57
CA ASN A 254 9.94 -28.45 -2.56
C ASN A 254 9.44 -29.68 -3.34
N GLU A 255 8.90 -30.68 -2.64
CA GLU A 255 7.84 -31.48 -3.26
C GLU A 255 6.66 -30.54 -3.50
N ALA A 256 6.06 -30.60 -4.68
CA ALA A 256 5.24 -29.56 -5.28
C ALA A 256 4.02 -29.12 -4.43
N MET A 257 4.24 -28.21 -3.49
CA MET A 257 3.17 -27.57 -2.73
C MET A 257 2.32 -26.73 -3.69
N VAL A 258 1.01 -26.97 -3.70
CA VAL A 258 0.07 -26.14 -4.46
C VAL A 258 0.08 -24.73 -3.85
N PRO A 259 0.44 -23.67 -4.59
CA PRO A 259 0.37 -22.31 -4.08
C PRO A 259 -1.07 -21.79 -4.06
N PHE A 260 -1.35 -20.85 -3.16
CA PHE A 260 -2.66 -20.21 -3.01
C PHE A 260 -3.20 -19.69 -4.34
N SER A 261 -2.35 -19.06 -5.16
CA SER A 261 -2.70 -18.52 -6.48
C SER A 261 -3.21 -19.54 -7.50
N LYS A 262 -2.94 -20.85 -7.33
CA LYS A 262 -3.44 -21.92 -8.21
C LYS A 262 -4.81 -22.48 -7.80
N LEU A 263 -5.36 -22.03 -6.67
CA LEU A 263 -6.69 -22.41 -6.20
C LEU A 263 -7.79 -21.63 -6.93
N ALA A 264 -8.99 -22.20 -6.99
CA ALA A 264 -10.14 -21.51 -7.58
C ALA A 264 -10.46 -20.21 -6.81
N TYR A 265 -11.00 -19.19 -7.48
CA TYR A 265 -11.33 -17.91 -6.84
C TYR A 265 -12.25 -18.09 -5.62
N THR A 266 -13.27 -18.95 -5.74
CA THR A 266 -14.20 -19.28 -4.66
C THR A 266 -13.49 -19.90 -3.46
N ASP A 267 -12.52 -20.78 -3.69
CA ASP A 267 -11.77 -21.45 -2.63
C ASP A 267 -10.82 -20.48 -1.93
N ARG A 268 -10.14 -19.63 -2.70
CA ARG A 268 -9.29 -18.55 -2.18
C ARG A 268 -10.08 -17.59 -1.30
N ARG A 269 -11.26 -17.16 -1.75
CA ARG A 269 -12.17 -16.31 -0.99
C ARG A 269 -12.57 -16.94 0.33
N LYS A 270 -13.05 -18.20 0.28
CA LYS A 270 -13.46 -18.96 1.47
C LYS A 270 -12.29 -19.14 2.44
N LEU A 271 -11.09 -19.46 1.93
CA LEU A 271 -9.90 -19.61 2.77
C LEU A 271 -9.54 -18.30 3.47
N LEU A 272 -9.61 -17.16 2.78
CA LEU A 272 -9.40 -15.85 3.41
C LEU A 272 -10.44 -15.58 4.50
N GLU A 273 -11.73 -15.73 4.19
CA GLU A 273 -12.84 -15.50 5.15
C GLU A 273 -12.73 -16.40 6.39
N VAL A 274 -12.41 -17.69 6.19
CA VAL A 274 -12.19 -18.63 7.29
C VAL A 274 -10.95 -18.23 8.08
N THR A 275 -9.83 -17.96 7.42
CA THR A 275 -8.58 -17.59 8.12
C THR A 275 -8.78 -16.33 8.95
N THR A 276 -9.35 -15.26 8.37
CA THR A 276 -9.60 -14.00 9.07
C THR A 276 -10.52 -14.20 10.28
N SER A 277 -11.56 -15.04 10.17
CA SER A 277 -12.45 -15.32 11.31
C SER A 277 -11.76 -16.00 12.50
N HIS A 278 -10.66 -16.73 12.27
CA HIS A 278 -9.91 -17.44 13.31
C HIS A 278 -8.83 -16.56 13.97
N ILE A 279 -8.15 -15.73 13.18
CA ILE A 279 -7.01 -14.92 13.66
C ILE A 279 -7.39 -13.52 14.13
N ARG A 280 -8.65 -13.10 13.94
CA ARG A 280 -9.11 -11.76 14.28
C ARG A 280 -8.92 -11.46 15.77
N GLN A 281 -8.47 -10.25 16.05
CA GLN A 281 -8.38 -9.73 17.40
C GLN A 281 -9.14 -8.42 17.48
N LYS A 282 -10.00 -8.29 18.49
CA LYS A 282 -10.78 -7.07 18.70
C LYS A 282 -9.82 -5.94 19.08
N VAL A 283 -9.96 -4.80 18.41
CA VAL A 283 -9.17 -3.60 18.72
C VAL A 283 -9.78 -2.91 19.94
N PRO A 284 -9.01 -2.62 21.00
CA PRO A 284 -9.46 -1.77 22.10
C PRO A 284 -9.70 -0.34 21.61
N ASP A 285 -10.65 0.38 22.21
CA ASP A 285 -11.00 1.74 21.78
C ASP A 285 -9.80 2.71 21.90
N THR A 286 -8.89 2.46 22.85
CA THR A 286 -7.64 3.22 23.04
C THR A 286 -6.64 3.10 21.88
N VAL A 287 -6.83 2.11 21.00
CA VAL A 287 -5.92 1.78 19.89
C VAL A 287 -6.49 2.32 18.57
N ILE A 288 -7.71 2.88 18.58
CA ILE A 288 -8.39 3.35 17.37
C ILE A 288 -7.72 4.63 16.84
N GLU A 289 -7.31 5.57 17.68
CA GLU A 289 -6.68 6.83 17.24
C GLU A 289 -5.56 7.30 18.19
N PRO A 290 -4.54 8.00 17.68
CA PRO A 290 -4.27 8.37 16.28
C PRO A 290 -3.39 7.36 15.51
N LEU A 291 -3.46 7.34 14.17
CA LEU A 291 -2.52 6.59 13.29
C LEU A 291 -1.34 7.44 12.80
N PHE A 292 -1.52 8.75 12.79
CA PHE A 292 -0.55 9.73 12.34
C PHE A 292 -0.45 10.84 13.39
N PRO A 293 0.73 11.40 13.63
CA PRO A 293 0.82 12.60 14.44
C PRO A 293 0.20 13.79 13.69
N THR A 294 -0.37 14.74 14.43
CA THR A 294 -0.75 16.06 13.92
C THR A 294 0.42 16.79 13.28
N LEU A 295 0.16 17.84 12.51
CA LEU A 295 1.22 18.65 11.91
C LEU A 295 2.04 19.35 13.00
N ARG A 296 3.36 19.48 12.77
CA ARG A 296 4.33 20.01 13.75
C ARG A 296 4.13 21.51 14.10
N ASP A 297 3.19 22.19 13.45
CA ASP A 297 2.84 23.58 13.70
C ASP A 297 2.24 23.75 15.12
N ASP A 298 1.60 22.70 15.64
CA ASP A 298 1.14 22.62 17.02
C ASP A 298 2.06 21.70 17.84
N LYS A 299 3.02 22.30 18.55
CA LYS A 299 4.06 21.56 19.28
C LYS A 299 3.52 20.72 20.44
N ASP A 300 2.44 21.16 21.08
CA ASP A 300 1.90 20.49 22.26
C ASP A 300 1.02 19.32 21.85
N ASN A 301 0.15 19.51 20.85
CA ASN A 301 -0.62 18.40 20.28
C ASN A 301 0.27 17.34 19.65
N PHE A 302 1.32 17.73 18.92
CA PHE A 302 2.26 16.79 18.32
C PHE A 302 2.94 15.88 19.36
N LYS A 303 3.33 16.43 20.52
CA LYS A 303 3.95 15.63 21.59
C LYS A 303 2.96 14.66 22.24
N ASN A 304 1.73 15.11 22.47
CA ASN A 304 0.68 14.25 23.03
C ASN A 304 0.36 13.09 22.07
N ASP A 305 0.25 13.38 20.77
CA ASP A 305 0.02 12.36 19.75
C ASP A 305 1.14 11.32 19.70
N LEU A 306 2.40 11.75 19.84
CA LEU A 306 3.52 10.83 19.88
C LEU A 306 3.39 9.84 21.05
N VAL A 307 2.99 10.30 22.25
CA VAL A 307 2.76 9.41 23.40
C VAL A 307 1.69 8.36 23.08
N LEU A 308 0.56 8.78 22.49
CA LEU A 308 -0.51 7.87 22.10
C LEU A 308 -0.06 6.87 21.02
N LEU A 309 0.72 7.31 20.04
CA LEU A 309 1.28 6.45 18.99
C LEU A 309 2.26 5.41 19.55
N TRP A 310 3.02 5.77 20.58
CA TRP A 310 3.90 4.85 21.31
C TRP A 310 3.12 3.75 22.02
N GLU A 311 2.10 4.14 22.80
CA GLU A 311 1.24 3.20 23.51
C GLU A 311 0.53 2.26 22.53
N ARG A 312 -0.06 2.84 21.46
CA ARG A 312 -0.69 2.10 20.37
C ARG A 312 0.26 1.08 19.76
N ARG A 313 1.49 1.48 19.40
CA ARG A 313 2.47 0.55 18.81
C ARG A 313 2.80 -0.59 19.75
N SER A 314 2.97 -0.32 21.04
CA SER A 314 3.24 -1.33 22.06
C SER A 314 2.10 -2.36 22.13
N LEU A 315 0.86 -1.88 22.20
CA LEU A 315 -0.34 -2.72 22.22
C LEU A 315 -0.47 -3.58 20.96
N LEU A 316 -0.27 -3.02 19.77
CA LEU A 316 -0.33 -3.79 18.51
C LEU A 316 0.76 -4.86 18.42
N SER A 317 1.95 -4.56 18.95
CA SER A 317 3.06 -5.51 18.98
C SER A 317 2.75 -6.66 19.94
N GLU A 318 2.15 -6.37 21.09
CA GLU A 318 1.66 -7.37 22.03
C GLU A 318 0.54 -8.22 21.43
N MET A 319 -0.46 -7.60 20.80
CA MET A 319 -1.53 -8.27 20.08
C MET A 319 -0.99 -9.20 18.99
N PHE A 320 0.01 -8.76 18.22
CA PHE A 320 0.65 -9.62 17.23
C PHE A 320 1.33 -10.84 17.85
N ASN A 321 2.08 -10.64 18.95
CA ASN A 321 2.75 -11.72 19.67
C ASN A 321 1.74 -12.70 20.31
N LEU A 322 0.64 -12.21 20.86
CA LEU A 322 -0.46 -13.01 21.39
C LEU A 322 -1.17 -13.78 20.28
N GLY A 323 -1.40 -13.16 19.12
CA GLY A 323 -1.96 -13.82 17.94
C GLY A 323 -1.07 -14.93 17.38
N CYS A 324 0.25 -14.76 17.47
CA CYS A 324 1.22 -15.78 17.10
C CYS A 324 1.42 -16.87 18.17
N SER A 325 1.03 -16.63 19.42
CA SER A 325 1.27 -17.53 20.56
C SER A 325 0.00 -18.20 21.10
N GLN A 326 -1.20 -17.71 20.77
CA GLN A 326 -2.46 -18.44 20.99
C GLN A 326 -2.53 -19.73 20.16
N THR A 327 -1.68 -19.91 19.16
CA THR A 327 -1.43 -21.22 18.52
C THR A 327 -0.61 -22.20 19.37
N ASP A 328 0.00 -21.78 20.49
CA ASP A 328 0.88 -22.63 21.31
C ASP A 328 0.63 -22.60 22.84
N TYR A 329 -0.12 -21.66 23.41
CA TYR A 329 -0.35 -21.57 24.88
C TYR A 329 -1.43 -22.51 25.46
N LYS A 330 -1.59 -23.72 24.92
CA LYS A 330 -2.27 -24.84 25.61
C LYS A 330 -1.36 -26.05 25.80
N ALA A 331 -0.07 -25.83 26.03
CA ALA A 331 0.91 -26.89 26.23
C ALA A 331 1.44 -27.02 27.68
N SER A 332 0.88 -26.30 28.66
CA SER A 332 1.29 -26.41 30.06
C SER A 332 0.11 -26.57 31.02
N SER A 333 -0.68 -27.61 30.80
CA SER A 333 -1.30 -28.37 31.89
C SER A 333 -1.40 -29.81 31.37
N GLN A 334 -0.86 -30.74 32.13
CA GLN A 334 -0.77 -32.14 31.72
C GLN A 334 -2.18 -32.72 31.53
N GLN A 335 -2.30 -33.59 30.53
CA GLN A 335 -3.42 -34.49 30.23
C GLN A 335 -4.54 -33.94 29.31
N GLU A 336 -4.38 -34.12 28.00
CA GLU A 336 -5.35 -34.82 27.12
C GLU A 336 -4.99 -34.69 25.63
N VAL A 337 -5.21 -35.80 24.91
CA VAL A 337 -4.96 -36.00 23.48
C VAL A 337 -5.93 -35.15 22.63
N SER A 338 -5.44 -34.58 21.51
CA SER A 338 -6.20 -34.15 20.30
C SER A 338 -6.75 -32.72 20.11
N SER A 339 -6.18 -31.66 20.68
CA SER A 339 -6.62 -30.28 20.34
C SER A 339 -6.12 -29.77 18.96
N LYS A 340 -4.86 -30.03 18.58
CA LYS A 340 -4.26 -29.58 17.30
C LYS A 340 -4.89 -30.23 16.06
N GLN A 341 -5.38 -31.46 16.19
CA GLN A 341 -6.06 -32.17 15.10
C GLN A 341 -7.50 -31.66 14.92
N LEU A 342 -8.16 -31.19 15.99
CA LEU A 342 -9.53 -30.72 15.96
C LEU A 342 -9.68 -29.34 15.26
N GLU A 343 -8.66 -28.50 15.33
CA GLU A 343 -8.68 -27.11 14.83
C GLU A 343 -8.65 -27.04 13.29
N VAL A 344 -7.72 -27.77 12.66
CA VAL A 344 -7.70 -27.96 11.20
C VAL A 344 -8.87 -28.82 10.74
N VAL A 345 -9.31 -29.80 11.56
CA VAL A 345 -10.51 -30.59 11.24
C VAL A 345 -11.77 -29.73 11.29
N ASN A 346 -11.86 -28.70 12.14
CA ASN A 346 -12.99 -27.77 12.17
C ASN A 346 -12.98 -26.81 10.97
N ILE A 347 -11.81 -26.34 10.55
CA ILE A 347 -11.62 -25.59 9.29
C ILE A 347 -11.97 -26.47 8.08
N ARG A 348 -11.47 -27.72 8.04
CA ARG A 348 -11.79 -28.72 7.01
C ARG A 348 -13.29 -29.06 7.01
N LYS A 349 -13.94 -29.18 8.18
CA LYS A 349 -15.38 -29.44 8.31
C LYS A 349 -16.24 -28.24 7.87
N SER A 350 -15.84 -27.00 8.16
CA SER A 350 -16.58 -25.81 7.74
C SER A 350 -16.51 -25.58 6.21
N LEU A 351 -15.37 -25.89 5.59
CA LEU A 351 -15.16 -25.86 4.13
C LEU A 351 -16.00 -26.92 3.38
N ILE A 352 -16.33 -28.04 4.04
CA ILE A 352 -17.08 -29.17 3.44
C ILE A 352 -18.62 -29.04 3.64
N CYS A 353 -19.12 -28.15 4.52
CA CYS A 353 -20.54 -28.13 4.94
C CYS A 353 -21.34 -26.84 4.64
N SER A 354 -21.00 -26.02 3.65
CA SER A 354 -21.82 -24.82 3.32
C SER A 354 -22.25 -24.72 1.84
N ARG A 355 -23.57 -24.84 1.61
CA ARG A 355 -24.27 -24.53 0.34
C ARG A 355 -24.39 -23.00 0.13
N PRO A 356 -24.64 -22.52 -1.11
CA PRO A 356 -24.83 -21.10 -1.39
C PRO A 356 -26.20 -20.63 -0.87
N ILE A 357 -26.23 -19.49 -0.16
CA ILE A 357 -27.48 -18.82 0.25
C ILE A 357 -27.94 -17.98 -0.93
N CYS A 358 -29.12 -18.30 -1.49
CA CYS A 358 -29.91 -17.40 -2.32
C CYS A 358 -30.68 -16.43 -1.40
N ASN A 359 -30.81 -15.18 -1.85
CA ASN A 359 -31.60 -14.13 -1.18
C ASN A 359 -33.05 -14.59 -0.90
N PRO A 360 -33.64 -14.25 0.24
CA PRO A 360 -35.08 -14.09 0.37
C PRO A 360 -35.47 -12.60 0.40
N LEU A 361 -36.56 -12.28 -0.29
CA LEU A 361 -37.34 -11.04 -0.13
C LEU A 361 -38.02 -11.01 1.26
N PRO A 362 -38.52 -9.85 1.73
CA PRO A 362 -39.00 -9.67 3.09
C PRO A 362 -40.49 -10.03 3.22
N GLU A 363 -40.87 -10.68 4.31
CA GLU A 363 -42.22 -10.60 4.88
C GLU A 363 -42.12 -10.53 6.41
N GLU A 364 -43.13 -9.85 6.95
CA GLU A 364 -43.23 -9.23 8.26
C GLU A 364 -43.48 -10.19 9.44
N ASP A 365 -43.15 -9.66 10.61
CA ASP A 365 -43.79 -9.80 11.91
C ASP A 365 -43.93 -11.16 12.64
N ASP A 366 -43.29 -11.12 13.81
CA ASP A 366 -43.84 -11.35 15.14
C ASP A 366 -43.37 -12.57 15.95
N HIS A 367 -43.18 -12.24 17.23
CA HIS A 367 -43.09 -13.09 18.42
C HIS A 367 -41.73 -13.65 18.87
N ALA A 368 -41.34 -13.07 20.00
CA ALA A 368 -40.28 -13.49 20.90
C ALA A 368 -40.44 -14.95 21.36
N GLN A 369 -39.33 -15.71 21.34
CA GLN A 369 -39.06 -16.67 22.41
C GLN A 369 -37.56 -17.02 22.49
N ARG A 370 -37.01 -16.76 23.68
CA ARG A 370 -35.65 -17.05 24.10
C ARG A 370 -35.53 -18.54 24.41
N ILE A 371 -34.87 -19.33 23.55
CA ILE A 371 -34.58 -20.75 23.83
C ILE A 371 -33.07 -21.01 23.85
N LYS A 372 -32.64 -21.60 24.98
CA LYS A 372 -31.26 -22.00 25.33
C LYS A 372 -30.66 -22.92 24.27
N ARG A 373 -29.46 -22.59 23.78
CA ARG A 373 -28.61 -23.49 22.98
C ARG A 373 -28.13 -24.66 23.84
N LYS A 374 -28.60 -25.86 23.53
CA LYS A 374 -27.95 -27.12 23.89
C LYS A 374 -27.41 -27.81 22.64
N SER A 375 -26.22 -28.38 22.82
CA SER A 375 -25.44 -29.22 21.90
C SER A 375 -26.27 -30.27 21.15
N LEU A 376 -26.12 -30.33 19.83
CA LEU A 376 -26.50 -31.47 18.99
C LEU A 376 -25.43 -31.69 17.91
N GLY A 377 -24.25 -32.17 18.32
CA GLY A 377 -23.28 -32.79 17.42
C GLY A 377 -23.55 -34.29 17.36
N GLY A 378 -23.97 -34.81 16.20
CA GLY A 378 -24.05 -36.27 16.00
C GLY A 378 -24.86 -36.77 14.81
N TYR A 379 -25.86 -36.02 14.33
CA TYR A 379 -26.86 -36.60 13.40
C TYR A 379 -26.77 -36.16 11.93
N LEU A 380 -25.71 -35.44 11.51
CA LEU A 380 -25.59 -34.93 10.13
C LEU A 380 -24.79 -35.84 9.18
N TRP A 381 -23.95 -36.74 9.69
CA TRP A 381 -23.03 -37.52 8.85
C TRP A 381 -23.74 -38.63 8.04
N ASN A 382 -24.81 -39.23 8.59
CA ASN A 382 -25.50 -40.35 7.93
C ASN A 382 -26.48 -39.91 6.82
N ARG A 383 -26.95 -38.65 6.79
CA ARG A 383 -27.77 -38.12 5.69
C ARG A 383 -26.95 -37.70 4.47
N LEU A 384 -25.67 -37.37 4.62
CA LEU A 384 -24.80 -36.97 3.50
C LEU A 384 -24.37 -38.16 2.63
N LYS A 385 -24.28 -39.37 3.19
CA LYS A 385 -24.02 -40.59 2.41
C LYS A 385 -25.17 -40.98 1.47
N GLN A 386 -26.41 -40.57 1.77
CA GLN A 386 -27.57 -40.84 0.90
C GLN A 386 -27.73 -39.84 -0.25
N ILE A 387 -27.03 -38.69 -0.24
CA ILE A 387 -27.11 -37.67 -1.31
C ILE A 387 -25.99 -37.85 -2.35
N LEU A 388 -24.91 -38.56 -2.04
CA LEU A 388 -23.83 -38.87 -3.00
C LEU A 388 -24.11 -40.08 -3.91
N GLY A 389 -25.31 -40.68 -3.85
CA GLY A 389 -25.67 -41.88 -4.60
C GLY A 389 -27.00 -41.77 -5.33
N ARG A 390 -27.14 -40.82 -6.27
CA ARG A 390 -28.13 -40.89 -7.37
C ARG A 390 -27.89 -39.75 -8.37
N SER A 391 -27.20 -40.06 -9.47
CA SER A 391 -27.42 -39.41 -10.75
C SER A 391 -27.89 -40.48 -11.75
N ASN A 392 -28.95 -40.14 -12.47
CA ASN A 392 -29.74 -41.05 -13.30
C ASN A 392 -28.91 -41.76 -14.38
N LEU A 393 -28.91 -43.09 -14.35
CA LEU A 393 -28.56 -43.95 -15.48
C LEU A 393 -29.84 -44.65 -15.93
N MET A 394 -30.41 -44.20 -17.04
CA MET A 394 -31.33 -44.99 -17.85
C MET A 394 -30.81 -44.99 -19.29
N ASN A 395 -30.36 -46.19 -19.67
CA ASN A 395 -30.08 -46.77 -20.99
C ASN A 395 -29.16 -46.07 -22.00
N GLY A 396 -28.14 -46.82 -22.45
CA GLY A 396 -27.39 -46.57 -23.68
C GLY A 396 -25.99 -47.17 -23.73
N SER A 397 -25.90 -48.49 -23.81
CA SER A 397 -24.82 -49.34 -24.36
C SER A 397 -23.40 -48.78 -24.64
N HIS A 398 -22.42 -49.48 -24.02
CA HIS A 398 -21.09 -49.87 -24.52
C HIS A 398 -19.97 -48.86 -24.88
N SER A 399 -18.88 -49.01 -24.12
CA SER A 399 -17.44 -48.97 -24.48
C SER A 399 -16.82 -47.70 -25.09
N ASN A 400 -16.09 -46.93 -24.27
CA ASN A 400 -14.64 -46.66 -24.40
C ASN A 400 -14.22 -45.56 -23.40
N SER A 401 -13.66 -45.96 -22.25
CA SER A 401 -13.21 -45.03 -21.22
C SER A 401 -11.90 -44.35 -21.60
N LYS A 402 -11.97 -43.21 -22.29
CA LYS A 402 -10.88 -42.22 -22.29
C LYS A 402 -11.11 -41.26 -21.11
N LYS A 403 -10.14 -41.25 -20.20
CA LYS A 403 -9.95 -40.35 -19.05
C LYS A 403 -10.24 -38.89 -19.44
N LEU A 404 -11.42 -38.38 -19.13
CA LEU A 404 -11.65 -36.95 -18.89
C LEU A 404 -11.94 -36.79 -17.41
N THR A 405 -10.90 -36.54 -16.61
CA THR A 405 -11.07 -36.00 -15.27
C THR A 405 -11.70 -34.61 -15.42
N SER A 406 -12.83 -34.38 -14.78
CA SER A 406 -13.58 -33.13 -14.94
C SER A 406 -12.79 -31.96 -14.32
N SER A 407 -12.92 -30.74 -14.87
CA SER A 407 -12.22 -29.55 -14.34
C SER A 407 -12.55 -29.27 -12.87
N SER A 408 -13.70 -29.77 -12.39
CA SER A 408 -14.13 -29.71 -11.00
C SER A 408 -13.31 -30.62 -10.08
N GLU A 409 -12.99 -31.84 -10.53
CA GLU A 409 -12.17 -32.80 -9.77
C GLU A 409 -10.74 -32.27 -9.57
N ILE A 410 -10.16 -31.68 -10.62
CA ILE A 410 -8.81 -31.08 -10.54
C ILE A 410 -8.77 -29.91 -9.55
N ARG A 411 -9.84 -29.10 -9.46
CA ARG A 411 -9.94 -28.00 -8.48
C ARG A 411 -10.03 -28.53 -7.05
N HIS A 412 -10.87 -29.54 -6.82
CA HIS A 412 -11.02 -30.15 -5.50
C HIS A 412 -9.74 -30.84 -5.02
N VAL A 413 -9.03 -31.54 -5.90
CA VAL A 413 -7.73 -32.17 -5.59
C VAL A 413 -6.70 -31.11 -5.15
N ARG A 414 -6.60 -29.98 -5.87
CA ARG A 414 -5.67 -28.89 -5.54
C ARG A 414 -5.94 -28.26 -4.17
N LEU A 415 -7.20 -28.06 -3.80
CA LEU A 415 -7.55 -27.55 -2.47
C LEU A 415 -7.18 -28.55 -1.37
N GLN A 416 -7.43 -29.85 -1.59
CA GLN A 416 -7.04 -30.87 -0.63
C GLN A 416 -5.53 -31.00 -0.48
N GLU A 417 -4.77 -30.93 -1.57
CA GLU A 417 -3.31 -30.90 -1.55
C GLU A 417 -2.79 -29.67 -0.80
N PHE A 418 -3.35 -28.49 -1.05
CA PHE A 418 -3.03 -27.26 -0.31
C PHE A 418 -3.26 -27.44 1.19
N LEU A 419 -4.41 -27.96 1.61
CA LEU A 419 -4.75 -28.17 3.03
C LEU A 419 -3.97 -29.32 3.70
N LYS A 420 -3.32 -30.20 2.92
CA LYS A 420 -2.43 -31.26 3.43
C LYS A 420 -1.00 -30.77 3.62
N SER A 421 -0.62 -29.66 3.01
CA SER A 421 0.76 -29.16 3.04
C SER A 421 1.20 -28.61 4.39
N SER A 422 0.26 -28.26 5.28
CA SER A 422 0.57 -27.85 6.65
C SER A 422 -0.62 -28.01 7.59
N ASP A 423 -0.31 -28.17 8.87
CA ASP A 423 -1.25 -28.15 9.99
C ASP A 423 -1.61 -26.72 10.43
N THR A 424 -0.97 -25.69 9.88
CA THR A 424 -1.29 -24.28 10.20
C THR A 424 -1.46 -23.48 8.92
N ILE A 425 -2.38 -22.51 8.96
CA ILE A 425 -2.56 -21.53 7.89
C ILE A 425 -2.41 -20.13 8.49
N ARG A 426 -1.76 -19.23 7.74
CA ARG A 426 -1.51 -17.85 8.17
C ARG A 426 -1.83 -16.89 7.06
N LEU A 427 -2.29 -15.70 7.44
CA LEU A 427 -2.45 -14.59 6.52
C LEU A 427 -1.07 -14.05 6.13
N ALA A 428 -0.87 -13.72 4.85
CA ALA A 428 0.37 -13.17 4.35
C ALA A 428 0.14 -12.06 3.33
N ILE A 429 1.02 -11.08 3.36
CA ILE A 429 1.13 -10.04 2.33
C ILE A 429 2.39 -10.27 1.50
N LYS A 430 2.24 -10.24 0.17
CA LYS A 430 3.34 -10.43 -0.78
C LYS A 430 3.32 -9.32 -1.82
N ALA A 431 4.49 -8.75 -2.12
CA ALA A 431 4.59 -7.67 -3.10
C ALA A 431 5.58 -8.01 -4.23
N PRO A 432 5.15 -8.77 -5.25
CA PRO A 432 6.01 -9.11 -6.39
C PRO A 432 6.01 -8.02 -7.47
N THR A 433 7.00 -8.09 -8.36
CA THR A 433 7.02 -7.37 -9.64
C THR A 433 6.50 -8.30 -10.72
N ILE A 434 5.46 -7.88 -11.43
CA ILE A 434 4.89 -8.63 -12.55
C ILE A 434 4.84 -7.78 -13.80
N LYS A 435 4.93 -8.41 -14.98
CA LYS A 435 4.73 -7.70 -16.24
C LYS A 435 3.24 -7.40 -16.41
N LEU A 436 2.88 -6.11 -16.31
CA LEU A 436 1.52 -5.61 -16.53
C LEU A 436 1.49 -4.78 -17.80
N SER A 437 0.47 -4.98 -18.62
CA SER A 437 0.10 -3.99 -19.63
C SER A 437 -0.60 -2.82 -18.94
N SER A 438 -0.40 -1.60 -19.45
CA SER A 438 -1.14 -0.42 -19.00
C SER A 438 -1.70 0.33 -20.20
N TYR A 439 -2.79 1.06 -19.98
CA TYR A 439 -3.38 1.98 -20.93
C TYR A 439 -3.41 3.36 -20.26
N ARG A 440 -2.72 4.35 -20.83
CA ARG A 440 -2.68 5.73 -20.30
C ARG A 440 -2.35 5.79 -18.80
N ALA A 441 -1.29 5.09 -18.40
CA ALA A 441 -0.82 4.91 -17.02
C ALA A 441 -1.76 4.13 -16.07
N TRP A 442 -2.92 3.66 -16.54
CA TRP A 442 -3.81 2.78 -15.79
C TRP A 442 -3.46 1.29 -16.05
N PRO A 443 -3.14 0.49 -15.02
CA PRO A 443 -2.74 -0.89 -15.21
C PRO A 443 -3.94 -1.76 -15.59
N ASN A 444 -3.73 -2.74 -16.45
CA ASN A 444 -4.72 -3.77 -16.75
C ASN A 444 -4.75 -4.77 -15.58
N MET A 445 -5.85 -4.75 -14.84
CA MET A 445 -6.01 -5.51 -13.59
C MET A 445 -6.83 -6.78 -13.84
N HIS A 446 -6.58 -7.80 -13.01
CA HIS A 446 -7.32 -9.07 -13.06
C HIS A 446 -8.38 -9.11 -11.96
N ASP A 447 -9.60 -9.44 -12.36
CA ASP A 447 -10.80 -9.47 -11.52
C ASP A 447 -10.78 -10.60 -10.46
N ASN A 448 -10.01 -11.65 -10.75
CA ASN A 448 -9.95 -12.87 -9.95
C ASN A 448 -8.79 -12.89 -8.94
N ARG A 449 -8.32 -11.73 -8.45
CA ARG A 449 -7.23 -11.64 -7.46
C ARG A 449 -7.62 -10.78 -6.26
N PHE A 450 -7.11 -11.14 -5.09
CA PHE A 450 -7.16 -10.31 -3.88
C PHE A 450 -5.89 -9.47 -3.88
N ALA A 451 -5.90 -8.38 -4.65
CA ALA A 451 -4.69 -7.63 -4.96
C ALA A 451 -4.91 -6.12 -5.02
N LEU A 452 -3.85 -5.35 -4.77
CA LEU A 452 -3.78 -3.96 -5.18
C LEU A 452 -2.66 -3.79 -6.21
N TYR A 453 -2.83 -2.86 -7.15
CA TYR A 453 -1.93 -2.60 -8.27
C TYR A 453 -1.33 -1.23 -8.11
N LYS A 454 0.00 -1.13 -8.16
CA LYS A 454 0.68 0.15 -7.96
C LYS A 454 0.50 1.04 -9.17
N LEU A 455 0.11 2.30 -8.95
CA LEU A 455 0.15 3.32 -9.99
C LEU A 455 1.55 3.93 -10.10
N PRO A 456 2.12 4.06 -11.31
CA PRO A 456 3.41 4.70 -11.51
C PRO A 456 3.28 6.21 -11.30
N LEU A 457 3.54 6.68 -10.08
CA LEU A 457 3.68 8.11 -9.81
C LEU A 457 4.99 8.62 -10.41
N ARG A 458 4.89 9.53 -11.39
CA ARG A 458 6.04 10.25 -11.92
C ARG A 458 6.29 11.48 -11.08
N VAL A 459 7.52 11.62 -10.59
CA VAL A 459 7.99 12.86 -9.97
C VAL A 459 8.11 13.91 -11.08
N PRO A 460 7.56 15.13 -10.89
CA PRO A 460 7.74 16.22 -11.84
C PRO A 460 9.21 16.44 -12.18
N ARG A 461 9.49 16.64 -13.47
CA ARG A 461 10.82 17.00 -13.99
C ARG A 461 10.68 18.30 -14.77
N GLU A 462 11.79 18.96 -15.10
CA GLU A 462 11.77 20.21 -15.88
C GLU A 462 11.05 20.06 -17.23
N ASP A 463 11.17 18.89 -17.86
CA ASP A 463 10.52 18.51 -19.12
C ASP A 463 9.09 17.94 -18.96
N GLN A 464 8.67 17.67 -17.71
CA GLN A 464 7.40 17.04 -17.36
C GLN A 464 6.80 17.69 -16.10
N GLU A 465 6.72 19.02 -16.10
CA GLU A 465 6.35 19.82 -14.93
C GLU A 465 4.98 19.43 -14.37
N TYR A 466 4.00 19.14 -15.22
CA TYR A 466 2.61 18.87 -14.81
C TYR A 466 2.36 17.43 -14.36
N ALA A 467 3.37 16.56 -14.38
CA ALA A 467 3.22 15.17 -14.00
C ALA A 467 2.85 15.02 -12.52
N GLY A 468 2.18 13.92 -12.18
CA GLY A 468 1.86 13.55 -10.80
C GLY A 468 0.38 13.66 -10.48
N LEU A 469 0.06 13.80 -9.19
CA LEU A 469 -1.30 13.72 -8.69
C LEU A 469 -1.94 15.11 -8.53
N TRP A 470 -3.17 15.22 -9.03
CA TRP A 470 -3.97 16.44 -9.01
C TRP A 470 -5.37 16.15 -8.46
N GLY A 471 -5.92 17.13 -7.75
CA GLY A 471 -7.28 17.17 -7.25
C GLY A 471 -8.09 18.13 -8.08
N GLY A 472 -9.31 17.74 -8.42
CA GLY A 472 -10.13 18.45 -9.37
C GLY A 472 -11.56 18.67 -8.93
N THR A 473 -12.14 19.75 -9.44
CA THR A 473 -13.58 20.05 -9.34
C THR A 473 -14.10 20.65 -10.63
N PHE A 474 -15.38 20.37 -10.92
CA PHE A 474 -16.07 21.08 -11.98
C PHE A 474 -16.59 22.44 -11.51
N GLY A 475 -16.44 23.44 -12.36
CA GLY A 475 -16.94 24.80 -12.19
C GLY A 475 -15.84 25.86 -12.11
N TRP A 476 -16.23 27.10 -12.39
CA TRP A 476 -15.43 28.30 -12.24
C TRP A 476 -16.24 29.37 -11.48
N PRO A 477 -15.62 30.12 -10.55
CA PRO A 477 -14.26 29.97 -10.04
C PRO A 477 -14.10 28.71 -9.15
N PRO A 478 -12.88 28.17 -8.99
CA PRO A 478 -12.62 26.95 -8.21
C PRO A 478 -13.09 27.13 -6.76
N GLY A 479 -13.77 26.13 -6.21
CA GLY A 479 -14.18 26.11 -4.80
C GLY A 479 -15.39 26.97 -4.40
N LYS A 480 -15.90 27.87 -5.25
CA LYS A 480 -17.11 28.64 -4.90
C LYS A 480 -18.34 27.73 -5.00
N LEU A 481 -18.97 27.43 -3.87
CA LEU A 481 -20.26 26.75 -3.82
C LEU A 481 -21.30 27.68 -4.45
N SER A 482 -22.02 27.19 -5.45
CA SER A 482 -23.19 27.91 -5.99
C SER A 482 -24.36 27.55 -5.08
N GLU A 483 -25.08 28.54 -4.55
CA GLU A 483 -26.26 28.32 -3.69
C GLU A 483 -27.28 27.39 -4.35
N ASP A 484 -27.37 27.40 -5.69
CA ASP A 484 -28.30 26.58 -6.48
C ASP A 484 -27.88 25.13 -6.79
N LYS A 485 -26.65 24.68 -6.43
CA LYS A 485 -26.21 23.28 -6.66
C LYS A 485 -25.47 22.71 -5.45
N PRO A 486 -26.01 21.70 -4.75
CA PRO A 486 -25.47 21.32 -3.44
C PRO A 486 -24.18 20.49 -3.49
N GLU A 487 -23.81 19.88 -4.62
CA GLU A 487 -22.83 18.78 -4.61
C GLU A 487 -21.75 18.93 -5.71
N LYS A 488 -20.51 19.26 -5.33
CA LYS A 488 -19.34 19.26 -6.23
C LYS A 488 -18.44 18.08 -5.89
N ALA A 489 -18.46 17.04 -6.74
CA ALA A 489 -17.63 15.87 -6.55
C ALA A 489 -16.13 16.18 -6.58
N LEU A 490 -15.38 15.53 -5.68
CA LEU A 490 -13.92 15.53 -5.68
C LEU A 490 -13.39 14.57 -6.74
N PHE A 491 -12.50 15.04 -7.60
CA PHE A 491 -11.81 14.19 -8.57
C PHE A 491 -10.35 14.05 -8.18
N PHE A 492 -9.79 12.85 -8.22
CA PHE A 492 -8.33 12.68 -8.28
C PHE A 492 -7.94 12.25 -9.69
N LEU A 493 -6.99 12.98 -10.27
CA LEU A 493 -6.45 12.74 -11.59
C LEU A 493 -4.94 12.52 -11.50
N LEU A 494 -4.47 11.49 -12.19
CA LEU A 494 -3.05 11.25 -12.42
C LEU A 494 -2.67 11.86 -13.77
N LEU A 495 -1.88 12.92 -13.74
CA LEU A 495 -1.33 13.55 -14.94
C LEU A 495 -0.03 12.85 -15.34
N SER A 496 0.04 12.44 -16.60
CA SER A 496 1.19 11.73 -17.15
C SER A 496 1.48 12.18 -18.58
N TYR A 497 2.74 12.07 -18.98
CA TYR A 497 3.18 12.41 -20.33
C TYR A 497 3.33 11.16 -21.19
N GLU A 498 2.88 11.26 -22.43
CA GLU A 498 3.08 10.26 -23.48
C GLU A 498 3.68 10.95 -24.71
N GLU A 499 4.76 10.40 -25.24
CA GLU A 499 5.35 10.86 -26.49
C GLU A 499 4.82 9.99 -27.63
N SER A 500 4.15 10.63 -28.59
CA SER A 500 3.64 9.98 -29.79
C SER A 500 3.90 10.88 -30.99
N GLN A 501 4.53 10.33 -32.04
CA GLN A 501 4.74 11.04 -33.31
C GLN A 501 5.44 12.42 -33.17
N GLY A 502 6.34 12.57 -32.19
CA GLY A 502 7.04 13.84 -31.93
C GLY A 502 6.22 14.88 -31.17
N GLN A 503 4.99 14.56 -30.78
CA GLN A 503 4.17 15.37 -29.89
C GLN A 503 4.30 14.87 -28.45
N GLN A 504 4.33 15.82 -27.52
CA GLN A 504 4.32 15.56 -26.09
C GLN A 504 2.89 15.75 -25.56
N LEU A 505 2.18 14.65 -25.30
CA LEU A 505 0.79 14.66 -24.85
C LEU A 505 0.74 14.58 -23.33
N LEU A 506 0.06 15.54 -22.70
CA LEU A 506 -0.32 15.50 -21.29
C LEU A 506 -1.69 14.84 -21.17
N ILE A 507 -1.75 13.74 -20.42
CA ILE A 507 -2.96 12.94 -20.23
C ILE A 507 -3.39 13.01 -18.78
N ALA A 508 -4.62 13.45 -18.53
CA ALA A 508 -5.23 13.49 -17.20
C ALA A 508 -6.12 12.27 -16.97
N THR A 509 -5.56 11.20 -16.40
CA THR A 509 -6.27 9.95 -16.14
C THR A 509 -7.01 10.01 -14.79
N LYS A 510 -8.32 9.77 -14.79
CA LYS A 510 -9.10 9.75 -13.55
C LYS A 510 -8.83 8.50 -12.72
N ILE A 511 -8.58 8.68 -11.43
CA ILE A 511 -8.34 7.58 -10.49
C ILE A 511 -9.39 7.51 -9.37
N LEU A 512 -10.08 8.63 -9.09
CA LEU A 512 -11.19 8.73 -8.11
C LEU A 512 -12.22 9.75 -8.61
N GLU A 513 -13.51 9.47 -8.41
CA GLU A 513 -14.62 10.40 -8.58
C GLU A 513 -15.54 10.32 -7.36
N GLY A 514 -15.78 11.45 -6.72
CA GLY A 514 -16.55 11.57 -5.48
C GLY A 514 -18.05 11.77 -5.64
N THR A 515 -18.67 11.15 -6.62
CA THR A 515 -20.13 11.18 -6.85
C THR A 515 -20.80 9.91 -6.30
N HIS A 516 -22.12 9.96 -6.10
CA HIS A 516 -22.94 8.78 -5.82
C HIS A 516 -22.94 7.76 -6.96
N TYR A 517 -22.75 8.23 -8.20
CA TYR A 517 -22.71 7.45 -9.44
C TYR A 517 -21.58 7.95 -10.32
N VAL A 518 -20.71 7.05 -10.73
CA VAL A 518 -19.57 7.41 -11.55
C VAL A 518 -19.98 7.54 -13.02
N LEU A 519 -19.73 8.72 -13.60
CA LEU A 519 -20.10 9.03 -14.98
C LEU A 519 -19.25 8.28 -16.01
N HIS A 520 -17.96 8.11 -15.71
CA HIS A 520 -16.98 7.42 -16.56
C HIS A 520 -16.13 6.47 -15.71
N PRO A 521 -15.73 5.29 -16.17
CA PRO A 521 -14.93 4.41 -15.33
C PRO A 521 -13.56 5.05 -14.96
N ASN A 522 -13.05 4.78 -13.76
CA ASN A 522 -11.68 5.09 -13.38
C ASN A 522 -10.68 4.41 -14.34
N GLY A 523 -9.60 5.10 -14.66
CA GLY A 523 -8.72 4.80 -15.78
C GLY A 523 -9.06 5.54 -17.07
N SER A 524 -10.21 6.21 -17.15
CA SER A 524 -10.55 7.08 -18.29
C SER A 524 -9.70 8.34 -18.30
N ALA A 525 -9.24 8.77 -19.47
CA ALA A 525 -8.63 10.08 -19.64
C ALA A 525 -9.73 11.14 -19.67
N MET A 526 -9.73 12.05 -18.70
CA MET A 526 -10.66 13.18 -18.66
C MET A 526 -10.36 14.17 -19.78
N PHE A 527 -9.07 14.43 -20.02
CA PHE A 527 -8.60 15.17 -21.19
C PHE A 527 -7.18 14.74 -21.58
N ILE A 528 -6.82 15.11 -22.81
CA ILE A 528 -5.49 15.02 -23.37
C ILE A 528 -5.16 16.38 -23.99
N ALA A 529 -4.02 16.95 -23.67
CA ALA A 529 -3.56 18.22 -24.22
C ALA A 529 -2.18 18.05 -24.86
N ASN A 530 -1.97 18.68 -26.01
CA ASN A 530 -0.68 18.71 -26.67
C ASN A 530 0.14 19.89 -26.14
N ILE A 531 1.15 19.63 -25.32
CA ILE A 531 1.97 20.67 -24.69
C ILE A 531 2.92 21.35 -25.69
N ASN A 532 3.11 20.77 -26.87
CA ASN A 532 3.87 21.38 -27.95
C ASN A 532 3.04 22.35 -28.81
N GLU A 533 1.71 22.42 -28.60
CA GLU A 533 0.79 23.20 -29.42
C GLU A 533 0.04 24.23 -28.58
N SER A 534 0.52 25.47 -28.64
CA SER A 534 -0.10 26.60 -27.95
C SER A 534 -1.49 26.91 -28.50
N SER A 535 -2.44 27.21 -27.61
CA SER A 535 -3.77 27.69 -27.96
C SER A 535 -3.82 29.22 -27.96
N ALA A 536 -4.44 29.81 -28.98
CA ALA A 536 -4.69 31.25 -29.07
C ALA A 536 -6.02 31.66 -28.39
N GLU A 537 -6.75 30.72 -27.79
CA GLU A 537 -8.02 31.02 -27.14
C GLU A 537 -7.80 31.78 -25.83
N PRO A 538 -8.48 32.94 -25.63
CA PRO A 538 -8.42 33.63 -24.36
C PRO A 538 -9.18 32.86 -23.29
N PHE A 539 -8.71 32.94 -22.06
CA PHE A 539 -9.45 32.39 -20.93
C PHE A 539 -10.77 33.18 -20.75
N PRO A 540 -11.92 32.52 -20.52
CA PRO A 540 -13.22 33.20 -20.61
C PRO A 540 -13.55 34.20 -19.50
N TRP A 541 -12.78 34.25 -18.41
CA TRP A 541 -13.08 35.06 -17.23
C TRP A 541 -11.88 35.92 -16.84
N ASP A 542 -12.11 37.21 -16.59
CA ASP A 542 -11.05 38.14 -16.24
C ASP A 542 -10.63 38.05 -14.76
N THR A 543 -11.50 37.49 -13.89
CA THR A 543 -11.29 37.43 -12.44
C THR A 543 -11.51 36.04 -11.83
N ASP A 544 -10.80 35.79 -10.71
CA ASP A 544 -10.89 34.56 -9.92
C ASP A 544 -11.99 34.62 -8.82
N ALA A 545 -11.99 33.63 -7.91
CA ALA A 545 -12.95 33.56 -6.79
C ALA A 545 -12.94 34.80 -5.89
N TYR A 546 -11.78 35.44 -5.77
CA TYR A 546 -11.48 36.56 -4.88
C TYR A 546 -11.49 37.89 -5.62
N SER A 547 -11.97 37.92 -6.86
CA SER A 547 -11.94 39.10 -7.75
C SER A 547 -10.53 39.58 -8.11
N ASN A 548 -9.52 38.72 -7.97
CA ASN A 548 -8.18 39.01 -8.47
C ASN A 548 -8.12 38.76 -9.98
N PRO A 549 -7.25 39.48 -10.72
CA PRO A 549 -7.02 39.22 -12.13
C PRO A 549 -6.57 37.78 -12.37
N VAL A 550 -7.09 37.17 -13.43
CA VAL A 550 -6.66 35.83 -13.85
C VAL A 550 -5.42 35.93 -14.73
N ASP A 551 -4.29 35.55 -14.16
CA ASP A 551 -3.03 35.52 -14.90
C ASP A 551 -2.75 34.13 -15.49
N ILE A 552 -2.88 34.03 -16.81
CA ILE A 552 -2.58 32.82 -17.59
C ILE A 552 -1.10 32.83 -17.99
N LYS A 553 -0.40 31.74 -17.66
CA LYS A 553 1.00 31.50 -18.07
C LYS A 553 1.04 30.94 -19.50
N ASP A 554 0.31 29.86 -19.73
CA ASP A 554 0.30 29.12 -21.00
C ASP A 554 -1.10 28.58 -21.29
N ALA A 555 -1.41 28.38 -22.57
CA ALA A 555 -2.62 27.69 -23.01
C ALA A 555 -2.28 26.69 -24.11
N PHE A 556 -2.93 25.53 -24.10
CA PHE A 556 -2.66 24.41 -25.01
C PHE A 556 -3.93 23.84 -25.60
N VAL A 557 -3.85 23.37 -26.84
CA VAL A 557 -4.95 22.69 -27.51
C VAL A 557 -5.10 21.28 -26.95
N GLY A 558 -6.34 20.84 -26.75
CA GLY A 558 -6.60 19.49 -26.28
C GLY A 558 -7.98 18.96 -26.64
N GLU A 559 -8.24 17.75 -26.18
CA GLU A 559 -9.52 17.09 -26.31
C GLU A 559 -9.91 16.46 -24.97
N GLY A 560 -11.18 16.60 -24.61
CA GLY A 560 -11.76 16.07 -23.39
C GLY A 560 -12.75 14.96 -23.69
N ILE A 561 -13.01 14.10 -22.71
CA ILE A 561 -14.05 13.08 -22.81
C ILE A 561 -15.42 13.73 -23.04
N ALA A 562 -16.22 13.23 -23.98
CA ALA A 562 -17.55 13.74 -24.28
C ALA A 562 -18.55 13.37 -23.16
N THR A 563 -19.44 14.31 -22.82
CA THR A 563 -20.60 14.03 -21.98
C THR A 563 -21.63 13.18 -22.75
N GLY A 564 -21.93 11.98 -22.28
CA GLY A 564 -22.91 11.09 -22.92
C GLY A 564 -23.07 9.72 -22.23
N TYR A 565 -24.22 9.08 -22.40
CA TYR A 565 -24.51 7.72 -21.92
C TYR A 565 -23.78 6.70 -22.80
N GLY A 566 -22.73 6.05 -22.29
CA GLY A 566 -22.00 5.04 -23.05
C GLY A 566 -20.68 4.59 -22.42
N PHE A 567 -20.74 3.57 -21.55
CA PHE A 567 -19.65 3.05 -20.72
C PHE A 567 -18.43 2.45 -21.46
N ARG A 568 -18.32 2.55 -22.79
CA ARG A 568 -17.22 1.88 -23.52
C ARG A 568 -16.40 2.76 -24.45
N TYR A 569 -16.98 3.80 -25.06
CA TYR A 569 -16.26 4.73 -25.96
C TYR A 569 -16.96 6.09 -26.03
N PRO A 570 -16.97 6.89 -24.95
CA PRO A 570 -17.33 8.29 -25.11
C PRO A 570 -16.36 8.91 -26.13
N GLY A 571 -16.90 9.58 -27.14
CA GLY A 571 -16.08 10.32 -28.11
C GLY A 571 -15.22 11.37 -27.40
N SER A 572 -14.25 11.93 -28.10
CA SER A 572 -13.54 13.12 -27.63
C SER A 572 -14.20 14.38 -28.17
N LYS A 573 -14.17 15.45 -27.38
CA LYS A 573 -14.65 16.79 -27.75
C LYS A 573 -13.50 17.79 -27.63
N PRO A 574 -13.40 18.76 -28.54
CA PRO A 574 -12.32 19.74 -28.48
C PRO A 574 -12.41 20.59 -27.22
N GLY A 575 -11.26 20.92 -26.67
CA GLY A 575 -11.09 21.75 -25.49
C GLY A 575 -9.75 22.48 -25.49
N SER A 576 -9.54 23.27 -24.45
CA SER A 576 -8.30 24.01 -24.23
C SER A 576 -7.86 23.86 -22.78
N LEU A 577 -6.58 23.57 -22.58
CA LEU A 577 -5.93 23.51 -21.28
C LEU A 577 -5.28 24.87 -20.99
N PHE A 578 -5.53 25.42 -19.81
CA PHE A 578 -4.98 26.68 -19.35
C PHE A 578 -4.12 26.45 -18.11
N ILE A 579 -2.94 27.04 -18.08
CA ILE A 579 -2.00 27.02 -16.95
C ILE A 579 -1.99 28.40 -16.31
N PHE A 580 -2.25 28.46 -15.00
CA PHE A 580 -2.26 29.71 -14.25
C PHE A 580 -0.89 29.98 -13.65
N GLN A 581 -0.54 31.25 -13.45
CA GLN A 581 0.74 31.62 -12.82
C GLN A 581 0.89 31.06 -11.39
N ASN A 582 -0.23 30.84 -10.69
CA ASN A 582 -0.24 30.22 -9.35
C ASN A 582 -0.02 28.69 -9.36
N GLY A 583 0.23 28.08 -10.53
CA GLY A 583 0.48 26.66 -10.69
C GLY A 583 -0.77 25.76 -10.75
N SER A 584 -1.97 26.33 -10.63
CA SER A 584 -3.22 25.61 -10.94
C SER A 584 -3.39 25.43 -12.44
N ILE A 585 -4.24 24.49 -12.85
CA ILE A 585 -4.56 24.28 -14.27
C ILE A 585 -6.07 24.12 -14.45
N ALA A 586 -6.62 24.50 -15.61
CA ALA A 586 -8.01 24.30 -15.93
C ALA A 586 -8.18 23.80 -17.36
N PHE A 587 -9.06 22.82 -17.55
CA PHE A 587 -9.46 22.37 -18.88
C PHE A 587 -10.89 22.82 -19.17
N ILE A 588 -11.10 23.42 -20.34
CA ILE A 588 -12.40 23.93 -20.78
C ILE A 588 -12.83 23.19 -22.04
N TRP A 589 -14.01 22.57 -22.00
CA TRP A 589 -14.64 21.99 -23.19
C TRP A 589 -15.27 23.10 -24.04
N LYS A 590 -14.96 23.15 -25.34
CA LYS A 590 -15.41 24.25 -26.21
C LYS A 590 -16.93 24.29 -26.38
N GLU A 591 -17.54 23.13 -26.62
CA GLU A 591 -18.98 23.01 -26.88
C GLU A 591 -19.82 23.23 -25.62
N SER A 592 -19.51 22.53 -24.54
CA SER A 592 -20.32 22.57 -23.30
C SER A 592 -19.96 23.73 -22.38
N ARG A 593 -18.81 24.38 -22.59
CA ARG A 593 -18.23 25.40 -21.70
C ARG A 593 -17.99 24.89 -20.27
N ALA A 594 -18.01 23.58 -20.07
CA ALA A 594 -17.68 22.97 -18.79
C ALA A 594 -16.21 23.23 -18.45
N VAL A 595 -15.93 23.50 -17.18
CA VAL A 595 -14.58 23.78 -16.68
C VAL A 595 -14.21 22.76 -15.63
N LEU A 596 -13.09 22.07 -15.83
CA LEU A 596 -12.46 21.23 -14.82
C LEU A 596 -11.23 21.95 -14.30
N THR A 597 -11.29 22.43 -13.07
CA THR A 597 -10.17 23.08 -12.38
C THR A 597 -9.39 22.05 -11.59
N LEU A 598 -8.07 22.10 -11.66
CA LEU A 598 -7.17 21.17 -10.99
C LEU A 598 -6.10 21.90 -10.18
N LYS A 599 -5.77 21.31 -9.04
CA LYS A 599 -4.66 21.72 -8.17
C LYS A 599 -3.80 20.54 -7.78
N ARG A 600 -2.51 20.77 -7.55
CA ARG A 600 -1.57 19.72 -7.15
C ARG A 600 -1.87 19.27 -5.72
N LEU A 601 -1.86 17.96 -5.48
CA LEU A 601 -2.20 17.42 -4.15
C LEU A 601 -0.98 16.91 -3.39
N ASN A 602 -0.99 17.20 -2.09
CA ASN A 602 -0.18 16.52 -1.10
C ASN A 602 -1.06 15.53 -0.30
N LEU A 603 -1.21 14.29 -0.78
CA LEU A 603 -2.06 13.29 -0.11
C LEU A 603 -1.64 12.99 1.31
N GLN A 604 -0.34 13.02 1.61
CA GLN A 604 0.16 12.75 2.95
C GLN A 604 -0.34 13.79 3.95
N GLU A 605 -0.37 15.06 3.55
CA GLU A 605 -0.90 16.13 4.38
C GLU A 605 -2.42 16.08 4.49
N LEU A 606 -3.12 15.87 3.36
CA LEU A 606 -4.58 15.75 3.35
C LEU A 606 -5.07 14.60 4.23
N LEU A 607 -4.43 13.43 4.17
CA LEU A 607 -4.81 12.29 5.00
C LEU A 607 -4.51 12.50 6.49
N ARG A 608 -3.47 13.27 6.83
CA ARG A 608 -3.17 13.63 8.22
C ARG A 608 -4.20 14.59 8.82
N LYS A 609 -4.75 15.51 7.99
CA LYS A 609 -5.86 16.41 8.36
C LYS A 609 -7.24 15.75 8.19
N GLY A 610 -7.29 14.62 7.48
CA GLY A 610 -8.50 13.95 7.07
C GLY A 610 -9.19 13.18 8.19
N GLU A 611 -10.51 13.07 8.11
CA GLU A 611 -11.32 12.29 9.05
C GLU A 611 -11.28 10.80 8.69
N ARG A 612 -10.96 9.99 9.70
CA ARG A 612 -10.98 8.53 9.57
C ARG A 612 -12.40 8.02 9.72
N ILE A 613 -12.85 7.25 8.74
CA ILE A 613 -14.08 6.49 8.81
C ILE A 613 -13.81 5.00 9.08
N PRO A 614 -14.85 4.24 9.50
CA PRO A 614 -14.69 2.83 9.79
C PRO A 614 -14.25 1.99 8.58
N SER A 615 -13.38 1.01 8.81
CA SER A 615 -12.83 0.14 7.77
C SER A 615 -13.89 -0.78 7.14
N LEU A 616 -13.67 -1.21 5.89
CA LEU A 616 -14.44 -2.28 5.28
C LEU A 616 -14.19 -3.64 5.96
N PRO A 617 -14.99 -4.67 5.66
CA PRO A 617 -14.64 -6.04 5.99
C PRO A 617 -13.23 -6.41 5.45
N PRO A 618 -12.48 -7.26 6.14
CA PRO A 618 -11.04 -7.47 5.90
C PRO A 618 -10.71 -7.92 4.47
N VAL A 619 -11.49 -8.83 3.90
CA VAL A 619 -11.24 -9.36 2.54
C VAL A 619 -11.67 -8.36 1.46
N ALA A 620 -12.70 -7.55 1.75
CA ALA A 620 -13.22 -6.53 0.87
C ALA A 620 -12.18 -5.44 0.59
N ASN A 621 -11.26 -5.21 1.52
CA ASN A 621 -10.14 -4.27 1.36
C ASN A 621 -9.20 -4.58 0.17
N PHE A 622 -9.14 -5.84 -0.29
CA PHE A 622 -8.26 -6.30 -1.39
C PHE A 622 -9.01 -6.82 -2.63
N SER A 623 -10.34 -6.87 -2.59
CA SER A 623 -11.13 -7.55 -3.63
C SER A 623 -12.53 -6.98 -3.79
N TYR A 624 -12.69 -5.68 -3.53
CA TYR A 624 -14.00 -5.05 -3.58
C TYR A 624 -14.62 -5.19 -4.98
N LEU A 625 -15.49 -6.19 -5.14
CA LEU A 625 -16.19 -6.57 -6.36
C LEU A 625 -17.69 -6.37 -6.13
N THR A 626 -18.13 -5.14 -5.89
CA THR A 626 -19.54 -4.84 -6.13
C THR A 626 -19.65 -4.33 -7.56
N LYS A 627 -20.53 -4.96 -8.34
CA LYS A 627 -21.04 -4.41 -9.61
C LYS A 627 -22.09 -3.32 -9.35
N SER A 628 -22.05 -2.67 -8.18
CA SER A 628 -22.97 -1.61 -7.81
C SER A 628 -22.35 -0.29 -8.22
N TYR A 629 -23.11 0.53 -8.93
CA TYR A 629 -22.72 1.91 -9.23
C TYR A 629 -22.80 2.83 -8.00
N SER A 630 -23.29 2.33 -6.85
CA SER A 630 -23.48 3.07 -5.61
C SER A 630 -22.30 2.95 -4.64
N ASN A 631 -21.78 4.07 -4.17
CA ASN A 631 -20.72 4.13 -3.17
C ASN A 631 -21.15 3.43 -1.86
N VAL A 632 -20.47 2.36 -1.46
CA VAL A 632 -20.87 1.60 -0.26
C VAL A 632 -20.50 2.31 1.04
N PHE A 633 -19.69 3.36 0.96
CA PHE A 633 -19.49 4.25 2.09
C PHE A 633 -20.63 5.26 2.30
N THR A 634 -21.48 5.50 1.28
CA THR A 634 -22.65 6.40 1.44
C THR A 634 -23.82 5.72 2.14
N ALA A 635 -23.75 4.41 2.39
CA ALA A 635 -24.73 3.68 3.20
C ALA A 635 -24.44 3.75 4.71
N PHE A 636 -23.27 4.26 5.11
CA PHE A 636 -22.99 4.54 6.52
C PHE A 636 -23.46 5.96 6.83
N PRO A 637 -24.29 6.16 7.87
CA PRO A 637 -24.69 7.50 8.27
C PRO A 637 -23.45 8.28 8.72
N SER A 638 -23.20 9.43 8.08
CA SER A 638 -22.20 10.38 8.53
C SER A 638 -22.50 10.80 9.97
N PRO A 639 -21.51 10.87 10.88
CA PRO A 639 -21.73 11.35 12.25
C PRO A 639 -22.24 12.81 12.28
N SER A 640 -21.96 13.59 11.22
CA SER A 640 -22.38 14.99 11.07
C SER A 640 -23.87 15.20 10.80
N ASN A 641 -24.66 14.17 10.47
CA ASN A 641 -26.10 14.31 10.22
C ASN A 641 -26.97 14.13 11.47
N SER A 642 -26.37 14.06 12.66
CA SER A 642 -27.10 13.86 13.92
C SER A 642 -27.27 15.15 14.73
N LEU A 643 -27.70 16.25 14.11
CA LEU A 643 -28.28 17.40 14.84
C LEU A 643 -29.18 18.25 13.93
N SER A 644 -30.40 17.75 13.70
CA SER A 644 -31.58 18.60 13.58
C SER A 644 -32.77 17.84 14.16
N SER A 645 -32.97 18.00 15.47
CA SER A 645 -34.22 17.61 16.10
C SER A 645 -35.27 18.68 15.78
N PRO A 646 -36.47 18.32 15.29
CA PRO A 646 -37.56 19.26 15.14
C PRO A 646 -38.32 19.43 16.46
N ARG A 647 -38.21 20.60 17.09
CA ARG A 647 -39.30 21.38 17.70
C ARG A 647 -38.76 22.63 18.37
#